data_AF-A0A2V6VCU3-F1
#
_entry.id   AF-A0A2V6VCU3-F1
#
_cell.length_a   1.000
_cell.length_b   1.000
_cell.length_c   1.000
_cell.angle_alpha   90.00
_cell.angle_beta   90.00
_cell.angle_gamma   90.00
#
_symmetry.space_group_name_H-M   'P 1'
#
loop_
_entity.id
_entity.type
_entity.pdbx_description
1 polymer ?
#
loop_
_entity_poly.entity_id
_entity_poly.type
_entity_poly.pdbx_seq_one_letter_code
_entity_poly.pdbx_strand_id
1 'polypeptide(L)'
;MHRALRRPLVAVLVGLVVLVAVGLSILPEVVRRIAVREATKLTGRAVSLADVDLNLFTGYVALKGFKLAHRGSPESAIELERLEVRLDYVPLLFHEARITELTLTSLRINAQRVGETEFDFSDLLALVTGDPSAPPSQWKITLARVSLRPGTIVFRDLVTAPPSEWRVEGLTVDASDLSTRSRAKPGRLALKLRLNGASVSVTSDLLTLDPFKAAARVDVDGFDLGAVRPYLPPSVAAAPRAGRASLALELVVELGPAGLTRAVAAGDLGAFGLEVVQAGRTEPFLKLPRLGVKVKAADLVARTVTVASVELEGLAVKAVKDAQQRIDLLALAAAREEGLAAAPAASAATAAQGGFSMKVEQIGIRKGAFTFRDEGVSPVTTLAGGDLTVDVTNVTWPTAGPAAYAASLRLPTAGRLDVRGSVTPQPFDLEMAISLRGGTIEPFQAYIPVPARLSGIFNAESRNRMKIADDGTITATSTGKSTIEKFAIRAPGETKPTVSVESIQLDGIDFAWPKHARAAKITITKPDMLIERDADGAISVRKLFETGAETTDAAKGAPTAGEAPSRGLPLLLEFGTVAITEGNARFLDRTTTPAFSETLSRLEVTVEGLSSTPGRRAKIATQAVVGGASAFVLQGEIAPLGDLYADMSGELRDFELTSVNPYADAAIAWFMKTGRLAAKVQLKIEKTQLTAENEIDVRNLTVAPSREGDEVKKRIGLPLGMIVALITDSDNSIKVNVPLSGELSQLRAGLGDAIWVAVRNALVNVISAPFKGIGRLFKGKGDTVDDLKVDPVTFAAGSAEVAPEMDQHLTQVADFLRRAPMIKLALTSVAAPRDGESLRVQELTLKIQRVQLERRANFNAAVAAVFKERLPGVAPPKSADEQLAVLHQREPFPQVRVTELLTRRLAAVRDALTTREGIPAARLLPGDARPSSEPPTAGQVEFEITH
;
A
#
# COMPACT_ATOMS: atom_id res chain seq x y z
N MET A 1 11.94 -46.45 -120.34
CA MET A 1 10.75 -45.75 -119.79
C MET A 1 10.83 -44.25 -120.08
N HIS A 2 9.74 -43.70 -120.59
CA HIS A 2 9.70 -42.61 -121.57
C HIS A 2 9.96 -41.19 -121.02
N ARG A 3 10.76 -40.40 -121.78
CA ARG A 3 10.87 -38.93 -121.68
C ARG A 3 9.51 -38.20 -121.76
N ALA A 4 8.44 -38.87 -122.18
CA ALA A 4 7.08 -38.33 -122.31
C ALA A 4 6.28 -38.23 -120.98
N LEU A 5 6.67 -38.94 -119.91
CA LEU A 5 5.98 -38.84 -118.59
C LEU A 5 6.63 -37.85 -117.61
N ARG A 6 7.85 -37.37 -117.86
CA ARG A 6 8.58 -36.46 -116.95
C ARG A 6 8.00 -35.06 -116.89
N ARG A 7 7.53 -34.51 -118.01
CA ARG A 7 6.94 -33.16 -118.11
C ARG A 7 5.60 -33.02 -117.36
N PRO A 8 4.61 -33.93 -117.51
CA PRO A 8 3.37 -33.85 -116.74
C PRO A 8 3.62 -34.15 -115.25
N LEU A 9 4.53 -35.06 -114.90
CA LEU A 9 4.88 -35.33 -113.49
C LEU A 9 5.53 -34.12 -112.82
N VAL A 10 6.47 -33.44 -113.49
CA VAL A 10 7.08 -32.20 -112.96
C VAL A 10 6.06 -31.06 -112.89
N ALA A 11 5.16 -30.92 -113.86
CA ALA A 11 4.09 -29.92 -113.81
C ALA A 11 3.07 -30.20 -112.68
N VAL A 12 2.72 -31.47 -112.43
CA VAL A 12 1.88 -31.89 -111.31
C VAL A 12 2.61 -31.66 -109.99
N LEU A 13 3.91 -31.93 -109.90
CA LEU A 13 4.69 -31.74 -108.67
C LEU A 13 4.93 -30.25 -108.39
N VAL A 14 5.18 -29.43 -109.41
CA VAL A 14 5.22 -27.96 -109.30
C VAL A 14 3.84 -27.42 -108.95
N GLY A 15 2.78 -27.90 -109.59
CA GLY A 15 1.39 -27.53 -109.28
C GLY A 15 1.00 -27.92 -107.85
N LEU A 16 1.43 -29.09 -107.37
CA LEU A 16 1.26 -29.54 -106.00
C LEU A 16 2.07 -28.69 -105.02
N VAL A 17 3.33 -28.37 -105.33
CA VAL A 17 4.17 -27.49 -104.51
C VAL A 17 3.59 -26.08 -104.45
N VAL A 18 3.08 -25.54 -105.55
CA VAL A 18 2.38 -24.24 -105.59
C VAL A 18 1.08 -24.30 -104.81
N LEU A 19 0.29 -25.37 -104.95
CA LEU A 19 -0.97 -25.55 -104.21
C LEU A 19 -0.72 -25.72 -102.71
N VAL A 20 0.33 -26.45 -102.33
CA VAL A 20 0.80 -26.57 -100.94
C VAL A 20 1.35 -25.24 -100.45
N ALA A 21 2.12 -24.48 -101.24
CA ALA A 21 2.65 -23.17 -100.85
C ALA A 21 1.55 -22.12 -100.68
N VAL A 22 0.55 -22.09 -101.58
CA VAL A 22 -0.64 -21.24 -101.47
C VAL A 22 -1.49 -21.68 -100.28
N GLY A 23 -1.70 -22.98 -100.11
CA GLY A 23 -2.38 -23.56 -98.96
C GLY A 23 -1.72 -23.17 -97.64
N LEU A 24 -0.39 -23.31 -97.54
CA LEU A 24 0.41 -22.91 -96.38
C LEU A 24 0.42 -21.40 -96.14
N SER A 25 0.33 -20.58 -97.19
CA SER A 25 0.25 -19.11 -97.07
C SER A 25 -1.11 -18.63 -96.57
N ILE A 26 -2.20 -19.32 -96.93
CA ILE A 26 -3.58 -18.98 -96.51
C ILE A 26 -3.92 -19.61 -95.15
N LEU A 27 -3.25 -20.71 -94.79
CA LEU A 27 -3.51 -21.49 -93.58
C LEU A 27 -3.54 -20.66 -92.29
N PRO A 28 -2.62 -19.71 -92.02
CA PRO A 28 -2.66 -18.94 -90.78
C PRO A 28 -3.92 -18.08 -90.63
N GLU A 29 -4.40 -17.47 -91.73
CA GLU A 29 -5.64 -16.68 -91.73
C GLU A 29 -6.89 -17.57 -91.58
N VAL A 30 -6.85 -18.80 -92.12
CA VAL A 30 -7.92 -19.80 -91.90
C VAL A 30 -7.94 -20.25 -90.45
N VAL A 31 -6.78 -20.59 -89.88
CA VAL A 31 -6.63 -20.96 -88.47
C VAL A 31 -7.11 -19.82 -87.58
N ARG A 32 -6.74 -18.57 -87.86
CA ARG A 32 -7.21 -17.38 -87.16
C ARG A 32 -8.74 -17.27 -87.14
N ARG A 33 -9.39 -17.36 -88.30
CA ARG A 33 -10.86 -17.28 -88.41
C ARG A 33 -11.57 -18.43 -87.69
N ILE A 34 -11.05 -19.65 -87.82
CA ILE A 34 -11.60 -20.81 -87.12
C ILE A 34 -11.41 -20.67 -85.62
N ALA A 35 -10.22 -20.30 -85.15
CA ALA A 35 -9.92 -20.12 -83.73
C ALA A 35 -10.84 -19.06 -83.10
N VAL A 36 -11.03 -17.91 -83.74
CA VAL A 36 -11.96 -16.86 -83.25
C VAL A 36 -13.41 -17.37 -83.24
N ARG A 37 -13.87 -18.04 -84.30
CA ARG A 37 -15.24 -18.55 -84.39
C ARG A 37 -15.53 -19.60 -83.33
N GLU A 38 -14.68 -20.61 -83.22
CA GLU A 38 -14.85 -21.70 -82.24
C GLU A 38 -14.66 -21.19 -80.81
N ALA A 39 -13.68 -20.31 -80.55
CA ALA A 39 -13.51 -19.72 -79.23
C ALA A 39 -14.72 -18.86 -78.82
N THR A 40 -15.28 -18.07 -79.73
CA THR A 40 -16.51 -17.29 -79.47
C THR A 40 -17.70 -18.21 -79.18
N LYS A 41 -17.84 -19.31 -79.93
CA LYS A 41 -18.90 -20.31 -79.73
C LYS A 41 -18.76 -21.06 -78.41
N LEU A 42 -17.54 -21.44 -78.03
CA LEU A 42 -17.24 -22.19 -76.82
C LEU A 42 -17.36 -21.32 -75.56
N THR A 43 -16.83 -20.10 -75.60
CA THR A 43 -16.81 -19.19 -74.43
C THR A 43 -18.10 -18.38 -74.28
N GLY A 44 -18.88 -18.22 -75.35
CA GLY A 44 -20.04 -17.32 -75.37
C GLY A 44 -19.67 -15.85 -75.20
N ARG A 45 -18.42 -15.46 -75.48
CA ARG A 45 -17.87 -14.10 -75.31
C ARG A 45 -17.23 -13.61 -76.59
N ALA A 46 -17.13 -12.29 -76.74
CA ALA A 46 -16.40 -11.71 -77.87
C ALA A 46 -14.91 -12.05 -77.76
N VAL A 47 -14.40 -12.76 -78.75
CA VAL A 47 -12.98 -13.10 -78.90
C VAL A 47 -12.42 -12.36 -80.10
N SER A 48 -11.25 -11.76 -79.95
CA SER A 48 -10.49 -11.22 -81.07
C SER A 48 -9.06 -11.74 -81.06
N LEU A 49 -8.50 -11.91 -82.25
CA LEU A 49 -7.13 -12.34 -82.46
C LEU A 49 -6.56 -11.51 -83.61
N ALA A 50 -5.43 -10.84 -83.39
CA ALA A 50 -4.87 -9.95 -84.39
C ALA A 50 -4.25 -10.74 -85.55
N ASP A 51 -3.43 -11.73 -85.22
CA ASP A 51 -2.63 -12.48 -86.20
C ASP A 51 -2.23 -13.88 -85.66
N VAL A 52 -1.90 -14.80 -86.57
CA VAL A 52 -1.42 -16.16 -86.27
C VAL A 52 -0.20 -16.44 -87.12
N ASP A 53 0.94 -16.77 -86.49
CA ASP A 53 2.07 -17.36 -87.19
C ASP A 53 2.05 -18.87 -87.01
N LEU A 54 2.30 -19.63 -88.08
CA LEU A 54 2.30 -21.08 -88.04
C LEU A 54 3.37 -21.66 -88.95
N ASN A 55 4.21 -22.53 -88.40
CA ASN A 55 5.20 -23.30 -89.13
C ASN A 55 5.04 -24.79 -88.81
N LEU A 56 4.41 -25.52 -89.75
CA LEU A 56 4.13 -26.95 -89.61
C LEU A 56 5.39 -27.84 -89.61
N PHE A 57 6.53 -27.35 -90.13
CA PHE A 57 7.77 -28.14 -90.17
C PHE A 57 8.52 -28.09 -88.84
N THR A 58 8.44 -26.96 -88.13
CA THR A 58 9.11 -26.77 -86.83
C THR A 58 8.17 -26.96 -85.64
N GLY A 59 6.86 -27.14 -85.89
CA GLY A 59 5.85 -27.22 -84.85
C GLY A 59 5.61 -25.91 -84.10
N TYR A 60 6.05 -24.78 -84.67
CA TYR A 60 5.93 -23.46 -84.07
C TYR A 60 4.58 -22.83 -84.41
N VAL A 61 3.85 -22.39 -83.39
CA VAL A 61 2.60 -21.66 -83.50
C VAL A 61 2.70 -20.42 -82.62
N ALA A 62 2.39 -19.24 -83.15
CA ALA A 62 2.26 -18.02 -82.36
C ALA A 62 0.91 -17.33 -82.58
N LEU A 63 0.20 -17.02 -81.49
CA LEU A 63 -1.03 -16.23 -81.51
C LEU A 63 -0.69 -14.81 -81.06
N LYS A 64 -1.05 -13.78 -81.83
CA LYS A 64 -0.76 -12.37 -81.50
C LYS A 64 -2.03 -11.57 -81.23
N GLY A 65 -1.99 -10.71 -80.23
CA GLY A 65 -3.05 -9.77 -79.89
C GLY A 65 -4.38 -10.47 -79.56
N PHE A 66 -4.33 -11.51 -78.74
CA PHE A 66 -5.53 -12.22 -78.27
C PHE A 66 -6.25 -11.36 -77.24
N LYS A 67 -7.58 -11.19 -77.39
CA LYS A 67 -8.44 -10.55 -76.40
C LYS A 67 -9.73 -11.33 -76.23
N LEU A 68 -10.13 -11.53 -74.98
CA LEU A 68 -11.39 -12.12 -74.57
C LEU A 68 -12.16 -11.10 -73.72
N ALA A 69 -13.38 -10.75 -74.12
CA ALA A 69 -14.19 -9.79 -73.39
C ALA A 69 -14.83 -10.38 -72.12
N HIS A 70 -15.22 -9.52 -71.18
CA HIS A 70 -16.13 -9.90 -70.10
C HIS A 70 -17.50 -10.31 -70.69
N ARG A 71 -18.23 -11.14 -69.96
CA ARG A 71 -19.56 -11.57 -70.41
C ARG A 71 -20.51 -10.37 -70.46
N GLY A 72 -21.07 -10.09 -71.64
CA GLY A 72 -22.01 -8.97 -71.82
C GLY A 72 -21.39 -7.56 -71.78
N SER A 73 -20.06 -7.44 -71.80
CA SER A 73 -19.35 -6.15 -71.81
C SER A 73 -18.32 -6.10 -72.95
N PRO A 74 -18.06 -4.93 -73.56
CA PRO A 74 -16.99 -4.76 -74.55
C PRO A 74 -15.59 -4.71 -73.93
N GLU A 75 -15.46 -4.62 -72.60
CA GLU A 75 -14.17 -4.58 -71.91
C GLU A 75 -13.46 -5.94 -71.94
N SER A 76 -12.14 -5.93 -72.13
CA SER A 76 -11.31 -7.14 -72.14
C SER A 76 -11.14 -7.73 -70.74
N ALA A 77 -11.58 -8.96 -70.53
CA ALA A 77 -11.29 -9.78 -69.35
C ALA A 77 -9.89 -10.39 -69.40
N ILE A 78 -9.45 -10.85 -70.58
CA ILE A 78 -8.09 -11.37 -70.80
C ILE A 78 -7.51 -10.71 -72.05
N GLU A 79 -6.31 -10.16 -71.94
CA GLU A 79 -5.52 -9.69 -73.06
C GLU A 79 -4.15 -10.38 -73.05
N LEU A 80 -3.67 -10.79 -74.21
CA LEU A 80 -2.37 -11.41 -74.37
C LEU A 80 -1.73 -10.92 -75.67
N GLU A 81 -0.56 -10.29 -75.56
CA GLU A 81 0.15 -9.74 -76.72
C GLU A 81 0.65 -10.85 -77.63
N ARG A 82 1.24 -11.90 -77.05
CA ARG A 82 1.78 -13.04 -77.79
C ARG A 82 1.76 -14.33 -76.98
N LEU A 83 1.22 -15.40 -77.56
CA LEU A 83 1.37 -16.78 -77.11
C LEU A 83 2.22 -17.52 -78.13
N GLU A 84 3.31 -18.14 -77.72
CA GLU A 84 4.16 -18.97 -78.57
C GLU A 84 4.18 -20.41 -78.05
N VAL A 85 4.00 -21.37 -78.94
CA VAL A 85 4.01 -22.80 -78.63
C VAL A 85 4.88 -23.51 -79.65
N ARG A 86 5.78 -24.38 -79.18
CA ARG A 86 6.54 -25.31 -80.03
C ARG A 86 6.21 -26.75 -79.65
N LEU A 87 5.57 -27.47 -80.55
CA LEU A 87 5.17 -28.86 -80.36
C LEU A 87 6.13 -29.81 -81.09
N ASP A 88 6.51 -30.89 -80.42
CA ASP A 88 7.20 -32.02 -81.07
C ASP A 88 6.15 -33.03 -81.54
N TYR A 89 6.12 -33.29 -82.86
CA TYR A 89 5.10 -34.15 -83.46
C TYR A 89 5.40 -35.65 -83.31
N VAL A 90 6.66 -36.04 -83.17
CA VAL A 90 7.05 -37.46 -83.11
C VAL A 90 6.47 -38.17 -81.87
N PRO A 91 6.53 -37.58 -80.66
CA PRO A 91 5.95 -38.19 -79.46
C PRO A 91 4.42 -38.34 -79.50
N LEU A 92 3.71 -37.57 -80.34
CA LEU A 92 2.25 -37.67 -80.46
C LEU A 92 1.80 -39.06 -80.94
N LEU A 93 2.61 -39.73 -81.77
CA LEU A 93 2.35 -41.10 -82.23
C LEU A 93 2.40 -42.13 -81.10
N PHE A 94 3.01 -41.76 -79.96
CA PHE A 94 3.19 -42.61 -78.77
C PHE A 94 2.35 -42.12 -77.58
N HIS A 95 1.25 -41.39 -77.82
CA HIS A 95 0.41 -40.80 -76.78
C HIS A 95 1.17 -39.85 -75.83
N GLU A 96 2.24 -39.21 -76.29
CA GLU A 96 2.96 -38.17 -75.54
C GLU A 96 2.81 -36.81 -76.24
N ALA A 97 2.23 -35.83 -75.54
CA ALA A 97 2.21 -34.44 -75.97
C ALA A 97 3.45 -33.73 -75.38
N ARG A 98 4.47 -33.52 -76.23
CA ARG A 98 5.69 -32.84 -75.82
C ARG A 98 5.74 -31.42 -76.39
N ILE A 99 5.65 -30.44 -75.49
CA ILE A 99 5.78 -29.02 -75.79
C ILE A 99 7.20 -28.60 -75.38
N THR A 100 8.01 -28.19 -76.34
CA THR A 100 9.41 -27.81 -76.10
C THR A 100 9.53 -26.38 -75.56
N GLU A 101 8.63 -25.49 -75.99
CA GLU A 101 8.61 -24.09 -75.56
C GLU A 101 7.17 -23.60 -75.53
N LEU A 102 6.78 -22.98 -74.41
CA LEU A 102 5.50 -22.30 -74.20
C LEU A 102 5.79 -20.91 -73.62
N THR A 103 5.61 -19.86 -74.41
CA THR A 103 5.90 -18.49 -73.97
C THR A 103 4.65 -17.62 -74.05
N LEU A 104 4.32 -16.96 -72.95
CA LEU A 104 3.27 -15.94 -72.86
C LEU A 104 3.93 -14.59 -72.62
N THR A 105 3.58 -13.57 -73.41
CA THR A 105 4.11 -12.21 -73.29
C THR A 105 2.97 -11.23 -73.03
N SER A 106 3.14 -10.39 -72.00
CA SER A 106 2.22 -9.30 -71.64
C SER A 106 0.78 -9.77 -71.37
N LEU A 107 0.62 -10.80 -70.54
CA LEU A 107 -0.70 -11.29 -70.11
C LEU A 107 -1.37 -10.27 -69.18
N ARG A 108 -2.59 -9.85 -69.48
CA ARG A 108 -3.44 -9.04 -68.60
C ARG A 108 -4.73 -9.77 -68.32
N ILE A 109 -5.07 -9.92 -67.04
CA ILE A 109 -6.33 -10.54 -66.60
C ILE A 109 -7.05 -9.54 -65.70
N ASN A 110 -8.31 -9.26 -66.01
CA ASN A 110 -9.25 -8.55 -65.15
C ASN A 110 -10.31 -9.57 -64.73
N ALA A 111 -10.44 -9.80 -63.43
CA ALA A 111 -11.35 -10.78 -62.86
C ALA A 111 -12.15 -10.17 -61.71
N GLN A 112 -13.39 -10.62 -61.53
CA GLN A 112 -14.31 -10.09 -60.53
C GLN A 112 -15.02 -11.23 -59.80
N ARG A 113 -15.13 -11.14 -58.48
CA ARG A 113 -16.04 -11.97 -57.68
C ARG A 113 -17.34 -11.22 -57.49
N VAL A 114 -18.43 -11.82 -57.95
CA VAL A 114 -19.78 -11.22 -58.00
C VAL A 114 -20.75 -11.87 -57.01
N GLY A 115 -20.47 -13.09 -56.55
CA GLY A 115 -21.24 -13.80 -55.53
C GLY A 115 -20.33 -14.62 -54.60
N GLU A 116 -20.90 -15.28 -53.59
CA GLU A 116 -20.11 -16.02 -52.59
C GLU A 116 -19.17 -17.05 -53.21
N THR A 117 -19.61 -17.75 -54.24
CA THR A 117 -18.81 -18.74 -55.00
C THR A 117 -18.72 -18.41 -56.49
N GLU A 118 -19.34 -17.30 -56.91
CA GLU A 118 -19.46 -16.93 -58.32
C GLU A 118 -18.42 -15.87 -58.70
N PHE A 119 -17.57 -16.25 -59.64
CA PHE A 119 -16.65 -15.37 -60.34
C PHE A 119 -17.15 -15.09 -61.77
N ASP A 120 -16.77 -13.94 -62.30
CA ASP A 120 -17.04 -13.52 -63.68
C ASP A 120 -16.36 -14.38 -64.75
N PHE A 121 -15.56 -15.39 -64.36
CA PHE A 121 -14.95 -16.40 -65.23
C PHE A 121 -15.34 -17.85 -64.88
N SER A 122 -16.29 -18.07 -63.96
CA SER A 122 -16.66 -19.43 -63.51
C SER A 122 -17.16 -20.33 -64.64
N ASP A 123 -17.86 -19.74 -65.61
CA ASP A 123 -18.28 -20.37 -66.86
C ASP A 123 -17.10 -20.84 -67.71
N LEU A 124 -16.01 -20.06 -67.77
CA LEU A 124 -14.79 -20.44 -68.47
C LEU A 124 -14.06 -21.58 -67.76
N LEU A 125 -14.05 -21.56 -66.42
CA LEU A 125 -13.42 -22.61 -65.63
C LEU A 125 -14.12 -23.96 -65.83
N ALA A 126 -15.47 -23.96 -65.85
CA ALA A 126 -16.29 -25.15 -66.08
C ALA A 126 -16.01 -25.83 -67.43
N LEU A 127 -15.52 -25.10 -68.45
CA LEU A 127 -15.13 -25.67 -69.74
C LEU A 127 -13.82 -26.48 -69.67
N VAL A 128 -12.97 -26.22 -68.66
CA VAL A 128 -11.63 -26.82 -68.54
C VAL A 128 -11.59 -27.92 -67.47
N THR A 129 -12.40 -27.80 -66.42
CA THR A 129 -12.54 -28.81 -65.38
C THR A 129 -13.44 -29.95 -65.87
N GLY A 130 -12.86 -31.00 -66.47
CA GLY A 130 -13.58 -32.20 -66.91
C GLY A 130 -14.20 -33.02 -65.76
N ASP A 131 -14.95 -34.08 -66.10
CA ASP A 131 -15.60 -34.96 -65.12
C ASP A 131 -14.56 -35.72 -64.26
N PRO A 132 -14.50 -35.50 -62.94
CA PRO A 132 -13.52 -36.16 -62.06
C PRO A 132 -13.71 -37.68 -61.94
N SER A 133 -14.83 -38.23 -62.42
CA SER A 133 -15.07 -39.67 -62.47
C SER A 133 -14.54 -40.36 -63.74
N ALA A 134 -14.03 -39.59 -64.72
CA ALA A 134 -13.47 -40.14 -65.94
C ALA A 134 -12.14 -40.90 -65.69
N PRO A 135 -11.87 -42.01 -66.41
CA PRO A 135 -10.61 -42.73 -66.27
C PRO A 135 -9.41 -41.83 -66.62
N PRO A 136 -8.25 -42.00 -65.96
CA PRO A 136 -7.08 -41.16 -66.18
C PRO A 136 -6.65 -41.24 -67.65
N SER A 137 -6.35 -40.07 -68.22
CA SER A 137 -5.93 -39.96 -69.62
C SER A 137 -4.71 -40.83 -69.90
N GLN A 138 -4.74 -41.54 -71.02
CA GLN A 138 -3.60 -42.29 -71.52
C GLN A 138 -2.47 -41.36 -72.03
N TRP A 139 -2.77 -40.08 -72.25
CA TRP A 139 -1.82 -39.10 -72.73
C TRP A 139 -0.84 -38.67 -71.62
N LYS A 140 0.45 -38.75 -71.93
CA LYS A 140 1.52 -38.17 -71.12
C LYS A 140 1.89 -36.79 -71.65
N ILE A 141 2.08 -35.83 -70.77
CA ILE A 141 2.34 -34.43 -71.14
C ILE A 141 3.72 -34.06 -70.60
N THR A 142 4.56 -33.48 -71.45
CA THR A 142 5.87 -32.95 -71.09
C THR A 142 6.00 -31.51 -71.58
N LEU A 143 6.24 -30.57 -70.67
CA LEU A 143 6.53 -29.17 -70.92
C LEU A 143 8.02 -28.94 -70.63
N ALA A 144 8.85 -28.80 -71.66
CA ALA A 144 10.30 -28.65 -71.46
C ALA A 144 10.65 -27.25 -70.95
N ARG A 145 9.99 -26.20 -71.46
CA ARG A 145 10.13 -24.83 -70.97
C ARG A 145 8.80 -24.08 -71.05
N VAL A 146 8.41 -23.45 -69.95
CA VAL A 146 7.26 -22.54 -69.85
C VAL A 146 7.77 -21.21 -69.34
N SER A 147 7.45 -20.11 -70.03
CA SER A 147 7.84 -18.78 -69.60
C SER A 147 6.69 -17.78 -69.73
N LEU A 148 6.36 -17.07 -68.67
CA LEU A 148 5.49 -15.89 -68.68
C LEU A 148 6.36 -14.64 -68.50
N ARG A 149 6.31 -13.73 -69.47
CA ARG A 149 7.02 -12.44 -69.48
C ARG A 149 6.00 -11.31 -69.24
N PRO A 150 6.37 -10.32 -68.41
CA PRO A 150 5.60 -9.88 -67.26
C PRO A 150 4.11 -9.72 -67.52
N GLY A 151 3.29 -10.37 -66.68
CA GLY A 151 1.84 -10.24 -66.68
C GLY A 151 1.30 -9.37 -65.53
N THR A 152 0.05 -8.94 -65.68
CA THR A 152 -0.72 -8.19 -64.69
C THR A 152 -2.07 -8.85 -64.46
N ILE A 153 -2.48 -8.99 -63.20
CA ILE A 153 -3.82 -9.48 -62.83
C ILE A 153 -4.46 -8.47 -61.90
N VAL A 154 -5.67 -8.01 -62.22
CA VAL A 154 -6.50 -7.18 -61.35
C VAL A 154 -7.71 -7.99 -60.96
N PHE A 155 -7.84 -8.31 -59.68
CA PHE A 155 -8.95 -9.06 -59.12
C PHE A 155 -9.76 -8.17 -58.18
N ARG A 156 -11.05 -7.95 -58.49
CA ARG A 156 -11.97 -7.17 -57.67
C ARG A 156 -12.96 -8.09 -56.96
N ASP A 157 -12.96 -8.06 -55.64
CA ASP A 157 -13.94 -8.74 -54.82
C ASP A 157 -15.06 -7.77 -54.45
N LEU A 158 -16.22 -7.93 -55.09
CA LEU A 158 -17.39 -7.09 -54.87
C LEU A 158 -18.27 -7.59 -53.71
N VAL A 159 -17.96 -8.76 -53.14
CA VAL A 159 -18.72 -9.38 -52.05
C VAL A 159 -18.26 -8.83 -50.69
N THR A 160 -17.04 -8.29 -50.59
CA THR A 160 -16.57 -7.65 -49.36
C THR A 160 -17.14 -6.24 -49.20
N ALA A 161 -17.27 -5.79 -47.95
CA ALA A 161 -17.66 -4.42 -47.62
C ALA A 161 -16.55 -3.73 -46.80
N PRO A 162 -15.82 -2.74 -47.36
CA PRO A 162 -15.90 -2.24 -48.74
C PRO A 162 -15.39 -3.26 -49.78
N PRO A 163 -15.71 -3.09 -51.08
CA PRO A 163 -15.14 -3.90 -52.16
C PRO A 163 -13.62 -3.87 -52.13
N SER A 164 -12.99 -5.03 -52.25
CA SER A 164 -11.53 -5.18 -52.18
C SER A 164 -10.93 -5.35 -53.56
N GLU A 165 -9.77 -4.75 -53.81
CA GLU A 165 -9.03 -4.94 -55.06
C GLU A 165 -7.63 -5.51 -54.80
N TRP A 166 -7.28 -6.54 -55.54
CA TRP A 166 -5.99 -7.22 -55.52
C TRP A 166 -5.31 -7.07 -56.87
N ARG A 167 -4.17 -6.39 -56.89
CA ARG A 167 -3.34 -6.18 -58.07
C ARG A 167 -2.09 -7.04 -57.97
N VAL A 168 -1.90 -7.91 -58.95
CA VAL A 168 -0.69 -8.66 -59.21
C VAL A 168 0.03 -7.98 -60.37
N GLU A 169 1.23 -7.47 -60.15
CA GLU A 169 2.03 -6.77 -61.15
C GLU A 169 3.36 -7.48 -61.38
N GLY A 170 3.87 -7.40 -62.61
CA GLY A 170 5.18 -7.97 -62.95
C GLY A 170 5.24 -9.49 -62.76
N LEU A 171 4.12 -10.19 -62.91
CA LEU A 171 4.06 -11.65 -62.79
C LEU A 171 4.96 -12.29 -63.84
N THR A 172 6.02 -12.94 -63.37
CA THR A 172 6.91 -13.75 -64.19
C THR A 172 6.87 -15.18 -63.70
N VAL A 173 6.86 -16.12 -64.64
CA VAL A 173 6.93 -17.56 -64.37
C VAL A 173 7.96 -18.13 -65.31
N ASP A 174 8.94 -18.87 -64.81
CA ASP A 174 9.86 -19.68 -65.60
C ASP A 174 9.83 -21.09 -65.01
N ALA A 175 9.44 -22.08 -65.81
CA ALA A 175 9.39 -23.47 -65.40
C ALA A 175 10.03 -24.36 -66.45
N SER A 176 10.71 -25.40 -66.01
CA SER A 176 11.40 -26.34 -66.90
C SER A 176 11.14 -27.79 -66.52
N ASP A 177 11.18 -28.66 -67.51
CA ASP A 177 11.11 -30.12 -67.36
C ASP A 177 9.86 -30.64 -66.60
N LEU A 178 8.71 -29.98 -66.74
CA LEU A 178 7.46 -30.44 -66.12
C LEU A 178 6.90 -31.62 -66.91
N SER A 179 6.69 -32.78 -66.27
CA SER A 179 6.19 -33.96 -66.96
C SER A 179 5.25 -34.80 -66.10
N THR A 180 4.18 -35.32 -66.70
CA THR A 180 3.28 -36.32 -66.10
C THR A 180 3.73 -37.77 -66.38
N ARG A 181 4.93 -37.95 -66.92
CA ARG A 181 5.56 -39.27 -67.07
C ARG A 181 6.03 -39.77 -65.72
N SER A 182 5.70 -41.02 -65.42
CA SER A 182 6.18 -41.68 -64.21
C SER A 182 7.70 -41.76 -64.21
N ARG A 183 8.35 -41.40 -63.10
CA ARG A 183 9.82 -41.34 -62.94
C ARG A 183 10.53 -40.35 -63.89
N ALA A 184 9.85 -39.29 -64.33
CA ALA A 184 10.50 -38.18 -65.01
C ALA A 184 11.56 -37.50 -64.11
N LYS A 185 12.50 -36.78 -64.74
CA LYS A 185 13.42 -35.89 -64.00
C LYS A 185 12.62 -34.81 -63.27
N PRO A 186 13.00 -34.41 -62.04
CA PRO A 186 12.39 -33.28 -61.37
C PRO A 186 12.49 -32.00 -62.21
N GLY A 187 11.36 -31.32 -62.36
CA GLY A 187 11.29 -30.01 -62.97
C GLY A 187 11.64 -28.90 -61.99
N ARG A 188 11.80 -27.69 -62.55
CA ARG A 188 12.03 -26.45 -61.79
C ARG A 188 10.91 -25.45 -62.03
N LEU A 189 10.68 -24.59 -61.04
CA LEU A 189 9.72 -23.49 -61.10
C LEU A 189 10.31 -22.26 -60.42
N ALA A 190 10.26 -21.11 -61.06
CA ALA A 190 10.54 -19.81 -60.48
C ALA A 190 9.40 -18.85 -60.84
N LEU A 191 8.75 -18.29 -59.83
CA LEU A 191 7.67 -17.33 -59.95
C LEU A 191 8.03 -16.08 -59.15
N LYS A 192 7.85 -14.90 -59.76
CA LYS A 192 8.01 -13.60 -59.07
C LYS A 192 6.87 -12.67 -59.46
N LEU A 193 6.30 -11.97 -58.47
CA LEU A 193 5.24 -10.99 -58.68
C LEU A 193 5.26 -9.92 -57.58
N ARG A 194 4.53 -8.82 -57.80
CA ARG A 194 4.15 -7.86 -56.75
C ARG A 194 2.65 -7.93 -56.49
N LEU A 195 2.23 -8.28 -55.29
CA LEU A 195 0.83 -8.32 -54.86
C LEU A 195 0.52 -7.09 -54.01
N ASN A 196 -0.28 -6.14 -54.52
CA ASN A 196 -0.59 -4.87 -53.85
C ASN A 196 0.67 -4.16 -53.30
N GLY A 197 1.76 -4.20 -54.09
CA GLY A 197 3.07 -3.63 -53.74
C GLY A 197 4.02 -4.59 -53.01
N ALA A 198 3.53 -5.66 -52.37
CA ALA A 198 4.32 -6.66 -51.66
C ALA A 198 5.04 -7.59 -52.63
N SER A 199 6.33 -7.85 -52.41
CA SER A 199 7.10 -8.75 -53.27
C SER A 199 6.83 -10.21 -52.89
N VAL A 200 6.47 -11.04 -53.87
CA VAL A 200 6.26 -12.48 -53.69
C VAL A 200 7.17 -13.23 -54.65
N SER A 201 7.92 -14.21 -54.14
CA SER A 201 8.66 -15.15 -54.97
C SER A 201 8.45 -16.58 -54.50
N VAL A 202 8.28 -17.48 -55.46
CA VAL A 202 8.20 -18.92 -55.23
C VAL A 202 9.25 -19.59 -56.10
N THR A 203 10.12 -20.39 -55.52
CA THR A 203 11.12 -21.17 -56.26
C THR A 203 11.05 -22.62 -55.86
N SER A 204 11.24 -23.54 -56.80
CA SER A 204 11.29 -24.98 -56.56
C SER A 204 12.27 -25.62 -57.52
N ASP A 205 13.25 -26.35 -56.98
CA ASP A 205 14.19 -27.15 -57.76
C ASP A 205 13.78 -28.64 -57.85
N LEU A 206 12.66 -28.98 -57.21
CA LEU A 206 12.12 -30.33 -57.12
C LEU A 206 10.61 -30.25 -57.29
N LEU A 207 10.14 -30.34 -58.53
CA LEU A 207 8.72 -30.42 -58.87
C LEU A 207 8.47 -31.63 -59.78
N THR A 208 7.72 -32.62 -59.29
CA THR A 208 7.19 -33.74 -60.10
C THR A 208 5.68 -33.70 -60.11
N LEU A 209 5.04 -34.11 -61.21
CA LEU A 209 3.58 -34.06 -61.36
C LEU A 209 2.90 -35.42 -61.12
N ASP A 210 3.60 -36.54 -61.32
CA ASP A 210 3.06 -37.90 -61.13
C ASP A 210 4.16 -38.87 -60.59
N PRO A 211 4.20 -39.15 -59.27
CA PRO A 211 3.38 -38.54 -58.22
C PRO A 211 3.75 -37.08 -57.97
N PHE A 212 2.83 -36.31 -57.38
CA PHE A 212 3.11 -34.92 -57.06
C PHE A 212 4.08 -34.79 -55.88
N LYS A 213 5.23 -34.17 -56.13
CA LYS A 213 6.22 -33.83 -55.09
C LYS A 213 6.78 -32.45 -55.39
N ALA A 214 6.75 -31.58 -54.39
CA ALA A 214 7.25 -30.22 -54.48
C ALA A 214 8.12 -29.90 -53.26
N ALA A 215 9.34 -29.40 -53.48
CA ALA A 215 10.10 -28.67 -52.47
C ALA A 215 10.22 -27.22 -52.93
N ALA A 216 9.51 -26.32 -52.25
CA ALA A 216 9.37 -24.92 -52.67
C ALA A 216 9.82 -23.96 -51.57
N ARG A 217 10.54 -22.91 -51.95
CA ARG A 217 10.80 -21.75 -51.11
C ARG A 217 9.85 -20.62 -51.49
N VAL A 218 9.13 -20.10 -50.52
CA VAL A 218 8.17 -19.01 -50.66
C VAL A 218 8.65 -17.84 -49.82
N ASP A 219 8.97 -16.72 -50.47
CA ASP A 219 9.30 -15.47 -49.79
C ASP A 219 8.21 -14.43 -50.13
N VAL A 220 7.67 -13.78 -49.10
CA VAL A 220 6.76 -12.64 -49.20
C VAL A 220 7.32 -11.51 -48.35
N ASP A 221 7.48 -10.33 -48.92
CA ASP A 221 7.97 -9.15 -48.19
C ASP A 221 7.04 -7.95 -48.38
N GLY A 222 6.71 -7.29 -47.26
CA GLY A 222 5.93 -6.06 -47.25
C GLY A 222 4.42 -6.22 -47.46
N PHE A 223 3.83 -7.38 -47.15
CA PHE A 223 2.38 -7.60 -47.29
C PHE A 223 1.58 -6.74 -46.31
N ASP A 224 0.65 -5.92 -46.80
CA ASP A 224 -0.17 -5.05 -45.95
C ASP A 224 -1.23 -5.86 -45.20
N LEU A 225 -1.09 -5.95 -43.87
CA LEU A 225 -2.05 -6.64 -43.00
C LEU A 225 -3.41 -5.91 -42.94
N GLY A 226 -3.45 -4.61 -43.22
CA GLY A 226 -4.70 -3.84 -43.30
C GLY A 226 -5.59 -4.30 -44.46
N ALA A 227 -5.02 -4.86 -45.52
CA ALA A 227 -5.76 -5.35 -46.70
C ALA A 227 -6.64 -6.57 -46.40
N VAL A 228 -6.38 -7.29 -45.29
CA VAL A 228 -7.15 -8.48 -44.89
C VAL A 228 -8.42 -8.11 -44.14
N ARG A 229 -8.54 -6.87 -43.63
CA ARG A 229 -9.67 -6.44 -42.79
C ARG A 229 -11.06 -6.67 -43.41
N PRO A 230 -11.32 -6.43 -44.71
CA PRO A 230 -12.63 -6.71 -45.33
C PRO A 230 -13.00 -8.20 -45.36
N TYR A 231 -12.04 -9.09 -45.12
CA TYR A 231 -12.20 -10.54 -45.12
C TYR A 231 -12.35 -11.12 -43.70
N LEU A 232 -12.25 -10.30 -42.66
CA LEU A 232 -12.49 -10.74 -41.29
C LEU A 232 -14.00 -10.78 -41.01
N PRO A 233 -14.51 -11.81 -40.31
CA PRO A 233 -15.90 -11.84 -39.88
C PRO A 233 -16.26 -10.61 -39.02
N PRO A 234 -17.50 -10.07 -39.12
CA PRO A 234 -17.94 -8.95 -38.28
C PRO A 234 -17.88 -9.21 -36.77
N SER A 235 -17.87 -10.48 -36.36
CA SER A 235 -17.75 -10.90 -34.96
C SER A 235 -16.34 -10.76 -34.38
N VAL A 236 -15.34 -10.46 -35.20
CA VAL A 236 -13.96 -10.26 -34.74
C VAL A 236 -13.86 -8.95 -33.96
N ALA A 237 -13.67 -9.05 -32.64
CA ALA A 237 -13.65 -7.91 -31.73
C ALA A 237 -12.43 -6.98 -31.90
N ALA A 238 -11.37 -7.42 -32.58
CA ALA A 238 -10.17 -6.64 -32.83
C ALA A 238 -9.50 -7.01 -34.15
N ALA A 239 -9.08 -6.01 -34.93
CA ALA A 239 -8.48 -6.22 -36.26
C ALA A 239 -7.23 -5.34 -36.45
N PRO A 240 -6.27 -5.79 -37.29
CA PRO A 240 -5.14 -4.95 -37.68
C PRO A 240 -5.65 -3.73 -38.47
N ARG A 241 -5.24 -2.54 -38.02
CA ARG A 241 -5.44 -1.27 -38.72
C ARG A 241 -4.28 -0.99 -39.68
N ALA A 242 -3.07 -1.37 -39.28
CA ALA A 242 -1.85 -1.18 -40.05
C ALA A 242 -0.84 -2.27 -39.69
N GLY A 243 0.11 -2.51 -40.59
CA GLY A 243 1.25 -3.40 -40.37
C GLY A 243 1.71 -4.06 -41.66
N ARG A 244 2.99 -4.37 -41.76
CA ARG A 244 3.55 -5.13 -42.88
C ARG A 244 4.01 -6.50 -42.42
N ALA A 245 3.55 -7.54 -43.10
CA ALA A 245 3.99 -8.91 -42.87
C ALA A 245 5.05 -9.33 -43.88
N SER A 246 5.93 -10.21 -43.41
CA SER A 246 6.95 -10.89 -44.20
C SER A 246 6.91 -12.37 -43.86
N LEU A 247 7.16 -13.23 -44.86
CA LEU A 247 7.28 -14.67 -44.68
C LEU A 247 8.44 -15.18 -45.53
N ALA A 248 9.21 -16.12 -45.00
CA ALA A 248 10.23 -16.86 -45.74
C ALA A 248 10.11 -18.32 -45.32
N LEU A 249 9.43 -19.12 -46.14
CA LEU A 249 9.08 -20.50 -45.82
C LEU A 249 9.70 -21.48 -46.82
N GLU A 250 10.23 -22.58 -46.31
CA GLU A 250 10.53 -23.79 -47.04
C GLU A 250 9.38 -24.79 -46.84
N LEU A 251 8.80 -25.23 -47.95
CA LEU A 251 7.63 -26.11 -48.02
C LEU A 251 8.03 -27.41 -48.71
N VAL A 252 7.73 -28.54 -48.10
CA VAL A 252 7.87 -29.87 -48.72
C VAL A 252 6.51 -30.56 -48.72
N VAL A 253 6.00 -30.83 -49.92
CA VAL A 253 4.69 -31.46 -50.14
C VAL A 253 4.86 -32.71 -50.99
N GLU A 254 4.29 -33.83 -50.54
CA GLU A 254 4.24 -35.09 -51.26
C GLU A 254 2.82 -35.66 -51.21
N LEU A 255 2.26 -35.98 -52.38
CA LEU A 255 0.99 -36.68 -52.51
C LEU A 255 1.25 -38.12 -52.96
N GLY A 256 0.71 -39.07 -52.21
CA GLY A 256 0.65 -40.49 -52.58
C GLY A 256 -0.72 -40.88 -53.15
N PRO A 257 -0.91 -42.17 -53.49
CA PRO A 257 -2.16 -42.68 -54.08
C PRO A 257 -3.40 -42.48 -53.19
N ALA A 258 -3.22 -42.44 -51.86
CA ALA A 258 -4.29 -42.27 -50.88
C ALA A 258 -4.44 -40.82 -50.38
N GLY A 259 -3.73 -39.85 -50.97
CA GLY A 259 -3.75 -38.44 -50.59
C GLY A 259 -2.41 -37.92 -50.06
N LEU A 260 -2.46 -36.88 -49.24
CA LEU A 260 -1.28 -36.18 -48.72
C LEU A 260 -0.46 -37.08 -47.78
N THR A 261 0.77 -37.42 -48.17
CA THR A 261 1.67 -38.27 -47.37
C THR A 261 2.70 -37.47 -46.59
N ARG A 262 3.04 -36.27 -47.06
CA ARG A 262 3.94 -35.35 -46.37
C ARG A 262 3.58 -33.90 -46.68
N ALA A 263 3.52 -33.07 -45.66
CA ALA A 263 3.37 -31.62 -45.80
C ALA A 263 4.03 -30.94 -44.61
N VAL A 264 5.26 -30.48 -44.82
CA VAL A 264 6.07 -29.85 -43.78
C VAL A 264 6.46 -28.44 -44.21
N ALA A 265 6.34 -27.48 -43.30
CA ALA A 265 6.79 -26.11 -43.47
C ALA A 265 7.81 -25.72 -42.39
N ALA A 266 8.85 -24.97 -42.75
CA ALA A 266 9.80 -24.38 -41.82
C ALA A 266 10.24 -23.00 -42.33
N GLY A 267 10.66 -22.11 -41.44
CA GLY A 267 11.17 -20.79 -41.82
C GLY A 267 10.75 -19.66 -40.88
N ASP A 268 10.84 -18.43 -41.39
CA ASP A 268 10.65 -17.22 -40.61
C ASP A 268 9.36 -16.49 -41.01
N LEU A 269 8.61 -16.02 -40.02
CA LEU A 269 7.50 -15.10 -40.19
C LEU A 269 7.83 -13.80 -39.44
N GLY A 270 7.39 -12.67 -39.97
CA GLY A 270 7.62 -11.37 -39.34
C GLY A 270 6.48 -10.41 -39.58
N ALA A 271 6.30 -9.48 -38.64
CA ALA A 271 5.43 -8.32 -38.83
C ALA A 271 6.11 -7.05 -38.31
N PHE A 272 5.89 -5.93 -39.00
CA PHE A 272 6.48 -4.63 -38.70
C PHE A 272 5.40 -3.55 -38.59
N GLY A 273 5.47 -2.73 -37.54
CA GLY A 273 4.57 -1.60 -37.32
C GLY A 273 3.11 -2.02 -37.18
N LEU A 274 2.84 -3.14 -36.52
CA LEU A 274 1.49 -3.65 -36.30
C LEU A 274 0.73 -2.74 -35.34
N GLU A 275 -0.42 -2.25 -35.77
CA GLU A 275 -1.37 -1.52 -34.92
C GLU A 275 -2.72 -2.23 -34.95
N VAL A 276 -3.28 -2.57 -33.80
CA VAL A 276 -4.56 -3.28 -33.67
C VAL A 276 -5.57 -2.39 -32.96
N VAL A 277 -6.77 -2.30 -33.53
CA VAL A 277 -7.90 -1.54 -33.02
C VAL A 277 -9.04 -2.48 -32.64
N GLN A 278 -9.79 -2.11 -31.61
CA GLN A 278 -11.05 -2.79 -31.28
C GLN A 278 -12.16 -2.36 -32.23
N ALA A 279 -13.15 -3.22 -32.45
CA ALA A 279 -14.34 -2.89 -33.21
C ALA A 279 -15.01 -1.61 -32.65
N GLY A 280 -15.35 -0.67 -33.53
CA GLY A 280 -15.98 0.61 -33.15
C GLY A 280 -15.04 1.68 -32.56
N ARG A 281 -13.74 1.38 -32.38
CA ARG A 281 -12.74 2.35 -31.87
C ARG A 281 -11.73 2.73 -32.94
N THR A 282 -11.25 3.97 -32.89
CA THR A 282 -10.25 4.50 -33.84
C THR A 282 -8.83 4.45 -33.28
N GLU A 283 -8.68 4.51 -31.95
CA GLU A 283 -7.39 4.46 -31.29
C GLU A 283 -6.89 3.01 -31.14
N PRO A 284 -5.63 2.70 -31.50
CA PRO A 284 -5.07 1.37 -31.32
C PRO A 284 -4.79 1.08 -29.84
N PHE A 285 -5.29 -0.06 -29.37
CA PHE A 285 -5.02 -0.55 -28.02
C PHE A 285 -3.72 -1.36 -27.96
N LEU A 286 -3.26 -1.89 -29.10
CA LEU A 286 -2.01 -2.63 -29.21
C LEU A 286 -1.17 -2.04 -30.35
N LYS A 287 0.09 -1.73 -30.04
CA LYS A 287 1.14 -1.40 -31.01
C LYS A 287 2.30 -2.37 -30.84
N LEU A 288 2.79 -2.90 -31.95
CA LEU A 288 3.92 -3.82 -31.97
C LEU A 288 4.86 -3.47 -33.14
N PRO A 289 5.95 -2.74 -32.87
CA PRO A 289 6.94 -2.35 -33.87
C PRO A 289 7.54 -3.53 -34.62
N ARG A 290 7.86 -4.63 -33.93
CA ARG A 290 8.44 -5.83 -34.55
C ARG A 290 7.94 -7.10 -33.88
N LEU A 291 7.46 -8.03 -34.70
CA LEU A 291 7.17 -9.43 -34.36
C LEU A 291 8.08 -10.31 -35.23
N GLY A 292 8.73 -11.29 -34.63
CA GLY A 292 9.45 -12.34 -35.33
C GLY A 292 9.04 -13.72 -34.81
N VAL A 293 8.78 -14.66 -35.72
CA VAL A 293 8.44 -16.04 -35.38
C VAL A 293 9.32 -16.97 -36.20
N LYS A 294 10.07 -17.83 -35.52
CA LYS A 294 10.91 -18.85 -36.16
C LYS A 294 10.23 -20.21 -36.06
N VAL A 295 9.69 -20.71 -37.17
CA VAL A 295 9.05 -22.02 -37.25
C VAL A 295 10.09 -23.07 -37.60
N LYS A 296 10.36 -23.99 -36.67
CA LYS A 296 11.33 -25.08 -36.87
C LYS A 296 10.76 -26.18 -37.77
N ALA A 297 9.50 -26.55 -37.50
CA ALA A 297 8.74 -27.49 -38.31
C ALA A 297 7.25 -27.36 -38.01
N ALA A 298 6.42 -27.24 -39.03
CA ALA A 298 4.98 -27.41 -38.97
C ALA A 298 4.61 -28.57 -39.90
N ASP A 299 4.18 -29.69 -39.32
CA ASP A 299 3.82 -30.90 -40.04
C ASP A 299 2.29 -31.05 -40.02
N LEU A 300 1.68 -30.91 -41.20
CA LEU A 300 0.24 -30.98 -41.37
C LEU A 300 -0.30 -32.41 -41.24
N VAL A 301 0.51 -33.42 -41.59
CA VAL A 301 0.12 -34.83 -41.51
C VAL A 301 0.21 -35.32 -40.07
N ALA A 302 1.29 -34.98 -39.36
CA ALA A 302 1.46 -35.30 -37.94
C ALA A 302 0.64 -34.39 -37.01
N ARG A 303 0.08 -33.29 -37.52
CA ARG A 303 -0.66 -32.26 -36.75
C ARG A 303 0.20 -31.66 -35.62
N THR A 304 1.49 -31.46 -35.90
CA THR A 304 2.46 -30.95 -34.92
C THR A 304 3.11 -29.67 -35.39
N VAL A 305 3.25 -28.69 -34.51
CA VAL A 305 3.98 -27.43 -34.80
C VAL A 305 5.05 -27.19 -33.74
N THR A 306 6.29 -27.02 -34.17
CA THR A 306 7.41 -26.62 -33.32
C THR A 306 7.90 -25.24 -33.74
N VAL A 307 7.78 -24.27 -32.84
CA VAL A 307 8.26 -22.91 -32.99
C VAL A 307 9.51 -22.75 -32.12
N ALA A 308 10.63 -22.38 -32.75
CA ALA A 308 11.89 -22.16 -32.04
C ALA A 308 11.83 -20.88 -31.18
N SER A 309 11.32 -19.77 -31.74
CA SER A 309 11.19 -18.53 -30.98
C SER A 309 10.04 -17.67 -31.47
N VAL A 310 9.41 -16.94 -30.54
CA VAL A 310 8.48 -15.83 -30.80
C VAL A 310 9.04 -14.60 -30.12
N GLU A 311 9.44 -13.59 -30.87
CA GLU A 311 10.09 -12.37 -30.37
C GLU A 311 9.22 -11.14 -30.65
N LEU A 312 8.86 -10.42 -29.59
CA LEU A 312 8.09 -9.18 -29.64
C LEU A 312 8.96 -8.04 -29.14
N GLU A 313 9.26 -7.06 -30.00
CA GLU A 313 10.02 -5.87 -29.61
C GLU A 313 9.12 -4.62 -29.63
N GLY A 314 9.08 -3.91 -28.51
CA GLY A 314 8.34 -2.65 -28.37
C GLY A 314 6.83 -2.81 -28.20
N LEU A 315 6.35 -3.96 -27.71
CA LEU A 315 4.93 -4.20 -27.47
C LEU A 315 4.35 -3.14 -26.52
N ALA A 316 3.40 -2.33 -27.00
CA ALA A 316 2.69 -1.35 -26.19
C ALA A 316 1.20 -1.67 -26.14
N VAL A 317 0.68 -1.89 -24.93
CA VAL A 317 -0.73 -2.26 -24.69
C VAL A 317 -1.43 -1.19 -23.85
N LYS A 318 -2.63 -0.79 -24.26
CA LYS A 318 -3.54 0.06 -23.50
C LYS A 318 -4.75 -0.75 -23.05
N ALA A 319 -5.07 -0.65 -21.76
CA ALA A 319 -6.20 -1.30 -21.15
C ALA A 319 -6.98 -0.28 -20.31
N VAL A 320 -8.30 -0.39 -20.31
CA VAL A 320 -9.20 0.48 -19.54
C VAL A 320 -10.13 -0.39 -18.70
N LYS A 321 -10.22 -0.08 -17.41
CA LYS A 321 -11.26 -0.58 -16.52
C LYS A 321 -12.30 0.51 -16.32
N ASP A 322 -13.53 0.24 -16.77
CA ASP A 322 -14.64 1.19 -16.70
C ASP A 322 -15.19 1.32 -15.27
N ALA A 323 -16.09 2.30 -15.07
CA ALA A 323 -16.76 2.53 -13.79
C ALA A 323 -17.61 1.33 -13.32
N GLN A 324 -18.01 0.43 -14.24
CA GLN A 324 -18.72 -0.83 -13.96
C GLN A 324 -17.75 -1.98 -13.61
N GLN A 325 -16.48 -1.68 -13.36
CA GLN A 325 -15.41 -2.64 -13.02
C GLN A 325 -15.08 -3.63 -14.14
N ARG A 326 -15.47 -3.35 -15.40
CA ARG A 326 -15.18 -4.22 -16.56
C ARG A 326 -13.90 -3.77 -17.24
N ILE A 327 -13.05 -4.72 -17.59
CA ILE A 327 -11.80 -4.47 -18.33
C ILE A 327 -12.06 -4.71 -19.82
N ASP A 328 -11.81 -3.70 -20.65
CA ASP A 328 -12.09 -3.75 -22.09
C ASP A 328 -11.34 -4.86 -22.84
N LEU A 329 -10.13 -5.21 -22.41
CA LEU A 329 -9.37 -6.32 -22.99
C LEU A 329 -9.93 -7.71 -22.63
N LEU A 330 -10.58 -7.86 -21.47
CA LEU A 330 -11.23 -9.12 -21.09
C LEU A 330 -12.49 -9.37 -21.92
N ALA A 331 -13.20 -8.31 -22.32
CA ALA A 331 -14.36 -8.41 -23.20
C ALA A 331 -14.01 -9.01 -24.58
N LEU A 332 -12.76 -8.87 -25.04
CA LEU A 332 -12.28 -9.50 -26.28
C LEU A 332 -12.30 -11.03 -26.19
N ALA A 333 -12.06 -11.60 -25.00
CA ALA A 333 -12.13 -13.04 -24.78
C ALA A 333 -13.57 -13.53 -24.58
N ALA A 334 -14.41 -12.77 -23.86
CA ALA A 334 -15.81 -13.13 -23.59
C ALA A 334 -16.69 -13.18 -24.85
N ALA A 335 -16.46 -12.29 -25.84
CA ALA A 335 -17.17 -12.32 -27.13
C ALA A 335 -16.98 -13.64 -27.90
N ARG A 336 -15.93 -14.40 -27.58
CA ARG A 336 -15.67 -15.74 -28.15
C ARG A 336 -16.51 -16.83 -27.49
N GLU A 337 -16.82 -16.73 -26.20
CA GLU A 337 -17.62 -17.73 -25.47
C GLU A 337 -19.08 -17.71 -25.94
N GLU A 338 -19.69 -16.54 -26.14
CA GLU A 338 -21.06 -16.44 -26.67
C GLU A 338 -21.18 -16.97 -28.12
N GLY A 339 -20.15 -16.76 -28.95
CA GLY A 339 -20.11 -17.29 -30.31
C GLY A 339 -19.85 -18.80 -30.40
N LEU A 340 -19.16 -19.38 -29.41
CA LEU A 340 -18.94 -20.84 -29.32
C LEU A 340 -20.10 -21.57 -28.64
N ALA A 341 -20.80 -20.93 -27.70
CA ALA A 341 -21.97 -21.49 -27.01
C ALA A 341 -23.20 -21.65 -27.94
N ALA A 342 -23.25 -20.92 -29.05
CA ALA A 342 -24.31 -21.01 -30.06
C ALA A 342 -24.09 -22.14 -31.11
N ALA A 343 -22.97 -22.87 -31.05
CA ALA A 343 -22.80 -24.06 -31.89
C ALA A 343 -23.55 -25.25 -31.27
N PRO A 344 -24.41 -25.97 -32.01
CA PRO A 344 -25.17 -27.09 -31.45
C PRO A 344 -24.22 -28.16 -30.93
N ALA A 345 -24.48 -28.61 -29.69
CA ALA A 345 -23.72 -29.62 -28.95
C ALA A 345 -23.86 -31.05 -29.53
N ALA A 346 -23.86 -31.20 -30.85
CA ALA A 346 -23.89 -32.48 -31.55
C ALA A 346 -22.53 -32.73 -32.20
N SER A 347 -21.59 -33.24 -31.40
CA SER A 347 -20.44 -34.10 -31.77
C SER A 347 -19.23 -33.86 -30.85
N ALA A 348 -19.44 -33.86 -29.54
CA ALA A 348 -18.33 -33.94 -28.57
C ALA A 348 -17.85 -35.40 -28.34
N ALA A 349 -18.53 -36.41 -28.90
CA ALA A 349 -18.26 -37.82 -28.63
C ALA A 349 -17.41 -38.54 -29.71
N THR A 350 -16.93 -37.86 -30.76
CA THR A 350 -16.10 -38.48 -31.81
C THR A 350 -14.72 -37.84 -31.99
N ALA A 351 -14.36 -36.84 -31.19
CA ALA A 351 -13.07 -36.16 -31.25
C ALA A 351 -12.01 -36.86 -30.39
N ALA A 352 -11.74 -38.13 -30.65
CA ALA A 352 -10.71 -38.89 -29.95
C ALA A 352 -9.87 -39.75 -30.89
N GLN A 353 -9.36 -39.18 -32.00
CA GLN A 353 -8.21 -39.73 -32.75
C GLN A 353 -7.36 -38.59 -33.39
N GLY A 354 -6.15 -38.36 -32.83
CA GLY A 354 -5.07 -37.51 -33.39
C GLY A 354 -5.15 -36.00 -33.08
N GLY A 355 -4.98 -35.60 -31.81
CA GLY A 355 -5.02 -34.20 -31.39
C GLY A 355 -3.84 -33.36 -31.90
N PHE A 356 -4.12 -32.10 -32.28
CA PHE A 356 -3.09 -31.12 -32.64
C PHE A 356 -2.17 -30.84 -31.44
N SER A 357 -0.85 -30.83 -31.65
CA SER A 357 0.13 -30.46 -30.64
C SER A 357 1.05 -29.33 -31.11
N MET A 358 1.41 -28.43 -30.19
CA MET A 358 2.31 -27.32 -30.46
C MET A 358 3.36 -27.20 -29.36
N LYS A 359 4.60 -26.92 -29.73
CA LYS A 359 5.69 -26.57 -28.80
C LYS A 359 6.31 -25.25 -29.23
N VAL A 360 6.45 -24.33 -28.28
CA VAL A 360 7.21 -23.09 -28.43
C VAL A 360 8.41 -23.16 -27.50
N GLU A 361 9.61 -23.23 -28.06
CA GLU A 361 10.85 -23.36 -27.29
C GLU A 361 11.14 -22.07 -26.49
N GLN A 362 10.92 -20.89 -27.09
CA GLN A 362 11.11 -19.59 -26.45
C GLN A 362 10.07 -18.54 -26.89
N ILE A 363 9.60 -17.73 -25.94
CA ILE A 363 8.81 -16.51 -26.18
C ILE A 363 9.53 -15.35 -25.49
N GLY A 364 9.98 -14.38 -26.27
CA GLY A 364 10.67 -13.19 -25.81
C GLY A 364 9.83 -11.93 -26.03
N ILE A 365 9.69 -11.10 -24.99
CA ILE A 365 9.20 -9.73 -25.08
C ILE A 365 10.35 -8.81 -24.65
N ARG A 366 10.61 -7.77 -25.43
CA ARG A 366 11.66 -6.77 -25.19
C ARG A 366 11.08 -5.36 -25.29
N LYS A 367 11.50 -4.48 -24.38
CA LYS A 367 11.09 -3.07 -24.35
C LYS A 367 9.56 -2.89 -24.38
N GLY A 368 8.82 -3.78 -23.74
CA GLY A 368 7.37 -3.68 -23.67
C GLY A 368 6.92 -2.53 -22.76
N ALA A 369 5.73 -2.01 -23.01
CA ALA A 369 5.10 -0.98 -22.21
C ALA A 369 3.60 -1.28 -22.06
N PHE A 370 3.02 -0.82 -20.96
CA PHE A 370 1.59 -0.88 -20.77
C PHE A 370 1.06 0.42 -20.17
N THR A 371 -0.20 0.70 -20.44
CA THR A 371 -0.96 1.74 -19.76
C THR A 371 -2.30 1.16 -19.35
N PHE A 372 -2.56 1.16 -18.05
CA PHE A 372 -3.81 0.72 -17.46
C PHE A 372 -4.52 1.92 -16.84
N ARG A 373 -5.67 2.29 -17.37
CA ARG A 373 -6.50 3.39 -16.86
C ARG A 373 -7.69 2.79 -16.11
N ASP A 374 -7.75 3.04 -14.80
CA ASP A 374 -8.83 2.58 -13.93
C ASP A 374 -9.76 3.75 -13.60
N GLU A 375 -10.96 3.71 -14.19
CA GLU A 375 -12.04 4.66 -13.95
C GLU A 375 -12.98 4.19 -12.83
N GLY A 376 -12.76 2.99 -12.30
CA GLY A 376 -13.51 2.42 -11.19
C GLY A 376 -13.00 2.83 -9.80
N VAL A 377 -11.94 3.65 -9.74
CA VAL A 377 -11.37 4.22 -8.50
C VAL A 377 -11.44 5.75 -8.52
N SER A 378 -11.50 6.36 -7.34
CA SER A 378 -11.53 7.81 -7.18
C SER A 378 -10.31 8.27 -6.37
N PRO A 379 -9.42 9.13 -6.92
CA PRO A 379 -9.46 9.69 -8.27
C PRO A 379 -9.15 8.63 -9.35
N VAL A 380 -9.62 8.88 -10.59
CA VAL A 380 -9.28 8.06 -11.76
C VAL A 380 -7.77 7.91 -11.86
N THR A 381 -7.28 6.68 -11.90
CA THR A 381 -5.85 6.37 -11.78
C THR A 381 -5.34 5.74 -13.06
N THR A 382 -4.22 6.26 -13.58
CA THR A 382 -3.53 5.68 -14.75
C THR A 382 -2.18 5.14 -14.31
N LEU A 383 -2.01 3.82 -14.44
CA LEU A 383 -0.76 3.10 -14.18
C LEU A 383 -0.04 2.86 -15.50
N ALA A 384 1.14 3.46 -15.66
CA ALA A 384 1.99 3.25 -16.83
C ALA A 384 3.29 2.58 -16.43
N GLY A 385 3.58 1.42 -17.02
CA GLY A 385 4.83 0.69 -16.84
C GLY A 385 5.58 0.54 -18.16
N GLY A 386 6.90 0.35 -18.07
CA GLY A 386 7.78 0.29 -19.22
C GLY A 386 8.93 -0.69 -19.05
N ASP A 387 9.79 -0.77 -20.05
CA ASP A 387 10.95 -1.67 -20.10
C ASP A 387 10.60 -3.15 -19.77
N LEU A 388 9.38 -3.56 -20.07
CA LEU A 388 8.91 -4.93 -19.83
C LEU A 388 9.74 -5.88 -20.69
N THR A 389 10.44 -6.77 -20.00
CA THR A 389 11.20 -7.87 -20.58
C THR A 389 10.60 -9.16 -20.05
N VAL A 390 10.20 -10.06 -20.94
CA VAL A 390 9.65 -11.37 -20.57
C VAL A 390 10.36 -12.43 -21.40
N ASP A 391 10.73 -13.52 -20.76
CA ASP A 391 11.24 -14.73 -21.38
C ASP A 391 10.43 -15.90 -20.83
N VAL A 392 9.78 -16.66 -21.71
CA VAL A 392 9.08 -17.91 -21.37
C VAL A 392 9.67 -19.01 -22.23
N THR A 393 9.95 -20.17 -21.64
CA THR A 393 10.55 -21.30 -22.34
C THR A 393 9.73 -22.57 -22.17
N ASN A 394 9.80 -23.44 -23.19
CA ASN A 394 9.15 -24.75 -23.23
C ASN A 394 7.62 -24.71 -23.03
N VAL A 395 6.93 -23.81 -23.73
CA VAL A 395 5.46 -23.78 -23.73
C VAL A 395 4.95 -24.89 -24.64
N THR A 396 4.06 -25.74 -24.14
CA THR A 396 3.47 -26.86 -24.89
C THR A 396 1.95 -26.72 -24.93
N TRP A 397 1.35 -27.24 -26.00
CA TRP A 397 -0.10 -27.39 -26.14
C TRP A 397 -0.41 -28.81 -26.67
N PRO A 398 -1.34 -29.57 -26.06
CA PRO A 398 -1.97 -29.30 -24.77
C PRO A 398 -0.92 -29.09 -23.67
N THR A 399 -1.22 -28.22 -22.70
CA THR A 399 -0.26 -27.82 -21.66
C THR A 399 0.23 -29.02 -20.86
N ALA A 400 1.51 -29.35 -21.00
CA ALA A 400 2.15 -30.48 -20.36
C ALA A 400 3.55 -30.08 -19.88
N GLY A 401 3.81 -30.31 -18.58
CA GLY A 401 5.10 -30.03 -17.94
C GLY A 401 5.30 -28.57 -17.50
N PRO A 402 6.45 -28.27 -16.85
CA PRO A 402 6.74 -26.94 -16.34
C PRO A 402 7.23 -26.01 -17.46
N ALA A 403 6.62 -24.84 -17.57
CA ALA A 403 7.13 -23.72 -18.36
C ALA A 403 7.94 -22.78 -17.45
N ALA A 404 9.21 -22.56 -17.78
CA ALA A 404 10.05 -21.62 -17.03
C ALA A 404 9.88 -20.20 -17.58
N TYR A 405 9.83 -19.22 -16.69
CA TYR A 405 9.64 -17.83 -17.05
C TYR A 405 10.55 -16.89 -16.25
N ALA A 406 10.93 -15.77 -16.88
CA ALA A 406 11.59 -14.64 -16.26
C ALA A 406 10.96 -13.36 -16.81
N ALA A 407 10.59 -12.45 -15.92
CA ALA A 407 9.98 -11.18 -16.25
C ALA A 407 10.66 -10.06 -15.46
N SER A 408 10.84 -8.92 -16.11
CA SER A 408 11.43 -7.73 -15.53
C SER A 408 10.63 -6.52 -15.98
N LEU A 409 10.18 -5.70 -15.04
CA LEU A 409 9.29 -4.58 -15.30
C LEU A 409 9.76 -3.33 -14.56
N ARG A 410 9.79 -2.19 -15.24
CA ARG A 410 9.88 -0.88 -14.58
C ARG A 410 8.48 -0.47 -14.14
N LEU A 411 8.32 -0.31 -12.83
CA LEU A 411 7.05 0.06 -12.20
C LEU A 411 6.66 1.52 -12.51
N PRO A 412 5.38 1.89 -12.33
CA PRO A 412 4.94 3.28 -12.44
C PRO A 412 5.77 4.20 -11.52
N THR A 413 6.15 5.37 -12.04
CA THR A 413 7.01 6.37 -11.37
C THR A 413 8.44 5.92 -11.13
N ALA A 414 8.67 4.88 -10.32
CA ALA A 414 9.99 4.39 -9.95
C ALA A 414 10.00 2.91 -9.55
N GLY A 415 11.18 2.30 -9.61
CA GLY A 415 11.43 0.94 -9.17
C GLY A 415 11.43 -0.10 -10.27
N ARG A 416 12.04 -1.25 -9.96
CA ARG A 416 12.13 -2.42 -10.83
C ARG A 416 11.62 -3.65 -10.11
N LEU A 417 10.75 -4.40 -10.78
CA LEU A 417 10.22 -5.68 -10.34
C LEU A 417 10.79 -6.78 -11.24
N ASP A 418 11.56 -7.69 -10.65
CA ASP A 418 12.06 -8.89 -11.32
C ASP A 418 11.33 -10.11 -10.74
N VAL A 419 10.78 -10.95 -11.61
CA VAL A 419 10.07 -12.17 -11.24
C VAL A 419 10.63 -13.32 -12.08
N ARG A 420 11.03 -14.42 -11.46
CA ARG A 420 11.52 -15.61 -12.17
C ARG A 420 11.02 -16.89 -11.54
N GLY A 421 10.75 -17.92 -12.32
CA GLY A 421 10.07 -19.09 -11.80
C GLY A 421 9.71 -20.13 -12.84
N SER A 422 8.82 -21.04 -12.44
CA SER A 422 8.23 -22.03 -13.31
C SER A 422 6.76 -22.25 -12.97
N VAL A 423 5.95 -22.51 -13.99
CA VAL A 423 4.53 -22.81 -13.85
C VAL A 423 4.21 -24.15 -14.50
N THR A 424 3.54 -25.02 -13.76
CA THR A 424 2.91 -26.24 -14.27
C THR A 424 1.40 -26.04 -14.18
N PRO A 425 0.65 -26.01 -15.30
CA PRO A 425 -0.78 -25.72 -15.26
C PRO A 425 -1.65 -26.83 -14.67
N GLN A 426 -1.26 -28.11 -14.82
CA GLN A 426 -2.01 -29.27 -14.33
C GLN A 426 -1.08 -30.36 -13.76
N PRO A 427 -1.21 -30.73 -12.46
CA PRO A 427 -1.89 -29.93 -11.42
C PRO A 427 -1.20 -28.56 -11.30
N PHE A 428 -1.95 -27.54 -10.86
CA PHE A 428 -1.40 -26.18 -10.82
C PHE A 428 -0.30 -26.06 -9.76
N ASP A 429 0.93 -25.78 -10.18
CA ASP A 429 2.09 -25.52 -9.32
C ASP A 429 2.88 -24.34 -9.89
N LEU A 430 2.96 -23.26 -9.12
CA LEU A 430 3.58 -22.00 -9.50
C LEU A 430 4.70 -21.69 -8.51
N GLU A 431 5.94 -21.71 -8.97
CA GLU A 431 7.12 -21.27 -8.20
C GLU A 431 7.57 -19.90 -8.69
N MET A 432 7.77 -18.93 -7.79
CA MET A 432 8.14 -17.55 -8.15
C MET A 432 9.13 -16.95 -7.16
N ALA A 433 10.31 -16.58 -7.63
CA ALA A 433 11.21 -15.67 -6.93
C ALA A 433 10.95 -14.23 -7.38
N ILE A 434 10.66 -13.34 -6.44
CA ILE A 434 10.36 -11.93 -6.65
C ILE A 434 11.49 -11.09 -6.06
N SER A 435 11.99 -10.11 -6.81
CA SER A 435 12.90 -9.07 -6.36
C SER A 435 12.33 -7.71 -6.75
N LEU A 436 11.89 -6.94 -5.75
CA LEU A 436 11.46 -5.56 -5.90
C LEU A 436 12.59 -4.64 -5.42
N ARG A 437 12.99 -3.67 -6.24
CA ARG A 437 13.99 -2.65 -5.89
C ARG A 437 13.45 -1.26 -6.17
N GLY A 438 13.39 -0.43 -5.15
CA GLY A 438 13.04 0.99 -5.27
C GLY A 438 11.59 1.28 -5.68
N GLY A 439 10.64 0.39 -5.39
CA GLY A 439 9.22 0.59 -5.74
C GLY A 439 8.54 1.65 -4.87
N THR A 440 7.68 2.49 -5.46
CA THR A 440 6.94 3.55 -4.75
C THR A 440 5.46 3.19 -4.62
N ILE A 441 4.82 3.54 -3.50
CA ILE A 441 3.40 3.23 -3.22
C ILE A 441 2.44 4.30 -3.77
N GLU A 442 2.96 5.50 -4.03
CA GLU A 442 2.23 6.68 -4.45
C GLU A 442 1.33 6.47 -5.69
N PRO A 443 1.73 5.72 -6.74
CA PRO A 443 0.87 5.43 -7.89
C PRO A 443 -0.39 4.62 -7.52
N PHE A 444 -0.38 3.94 -6.38
CA PHE A 444 -1.43 3.03 -5.93
C PHE A 444 -2.33 3.65 -4.85
N GLN A 445 -2.16 4.93 -4.52
CA GLN A 445 -2.89 5.61 -3.44
C GLN A 445 -4.42 5.46 -3.56
N ALA A 446 -4.97 5.49 -4.77
CA ALA A 446 -6.42 5.36 -5.01
C ALA A 446 -6.99 3.96 -4.66
N TYR A 447 -6.12 2.97 -4.49
CA TYR A 447 -6.50 1.60 -4.10
C TYR A 447 -6.40 1.36 -2.59
N ILE A 448 -5.92 2.33 -1.82
CA ILE A 448 -5.75 2.21 -0.37
C ILE A 448 -6.96 2.89 0.29
N PRO A 449 -7.83 2.15 0.99
CA PRO A 449 -9.10 2.67 1.50
C PRO A 449 -8.89 3.45 2.81
N VAL A 450 -7.98 4.41 2.83
CA VAL A 450 -7.73 5.30 3.97
C VAL A 450 -7.54 6.73 3.47
N PRO A 451 -7.99 7.75 4.22
CA PRO A 451 -7.79 9.14 3.82
C PRO A 451 -6.31 9.53 3.84
N ALA A 452 -5.47 8.88 4.65
CA ALA A 452 -4.05 9.17 4.73
C ALA A 452 -3.31 8.93 3.42
N ARG A 453 -2.38 9.85 3.11
CA ARG A 453 -1.45 9.72 1.99
C ARG A 453 -0.20 8.98 2.44
N LEU A 454 0.13 7.90 1.76
CA LEU A 454 1.29 7.07 2.04
C LEU A 454 2.39 7.36 1.01
N SER A 455 3.64 7.43 1.47
CA SER A 455 4.83 7.48 0.63
C SER A 455 5.91 6.59 1.21
N GLY A 456 6.77 6.04 0.36
CA GLY A 456 7.90 5.23 0.80
C GLY A 456 8.54 4.46 -0.35
N ILE A 457 9.76 4.00 -0.13
CA ILE A 457 10.54 3.22 -1.09
C ILE A 457 10.60 1.77 -0.60
N PHE A 458 10.01 0.86 -1.37
CA PHE A 458 9.86 -0.55 -1.03
C PHE A 458 10.92 -1.38 -1.76
N ASN A 459 11.60 -2.22 -1.00
CA ASN A 459 12.53 -3.24 -1.48
C ASN A 459 12.08 -4.58 -0.91
N ALA A 460 12.03 -5.63 -1.72
CA ALA A 460 11.63 -6.95 -1.24
C ALA A 460 12.33 -8.06 -2.02
N GLU A 461 12.71 -9.12 -1.33
CA GLU A 461 13.17 -10.37 -1.94
C GLU A 461 12.35 -11.51 -1.35
N SER A 462 11.63 -12.25 -2.18
CA SER A 462 10.82 -13.39 -1.74
C SER A 462 10.89 -14.57 -2.69
N ARG A 463 10.73 -15.77 -2.13
CA ARG A 463 10.50 -17.02 -2.87
C ARG A 463 9.12 -17.52 -2.48
N ASN A 464 8.29 -17.74 -3.48
CA ASN A 464 6.89 -18.03 -3.35
C ASN A 464 6.60 -19.35 -4.08
N ARG A 465 5.71 -20.15 -3.53
CA ARG A 465 5.16 -21.32 -4.22
C ARG A 465 3.67 -21.41 -3.96
N MET A 466 2.88 -21.64 -4.99
CA MET A 466 1.44 -21.81 -4.90
C MET A 466 1.04 -23.12 -5.58
N LYS A 467 0.28 -23.96 -4.89
CA LYS A 467 -0.31 -25.18 -5.44
C LYS A 467 -1.81 -25.14 -5.30
N ILE A 468 -2.50 -25.57 -6.35
CA ILE A 468 -3.93 -25.87 -6.29
C ILE A 468 -4.06 -27.37 -6.54
N ALA A 469 -4.46 -28.11 -5.51
CA ALA A 469 -4.70 -29.55 -5.62
C ALA A 469 -5.99 -29.82 -6.41
N ASP A 470 -6.16 -31.06 -6.88
CA ASP A 470 -7.32 -31.46 -7.69
C ASP A 470 -8.66 -31.33 -6.96
N ASP A 471 -8.64 -31.33 -5.62
CA ASP A 471 -9.80 -31.09 -4.75
C ASP A 471 -10.12 -29.59 -4.54
N GLY A 472 -9.35 -28.68 -5.18
CA GLY A 472 -9.48 -27.24 -5.03
C GLY A 472 -8.73 -26.64 -3.85
N THR A 473 -8.02 -27.44 -3.04
CA THR A 473 -7.24 -26.95 -1.90
C THR A 473 -6.09 -26.07 -2.37
N ILE A 474 -6.05 -24.83 -1.88
CA ILE A 474 -5.00 -23.86 -2.17
C ILE A 474 -3.97 -23.86 -1.05
N THR A 475 -2.71 -24.13 -1.40
CA THR A 475 -1.57 -23.92 -0.49
C THR A 475 -0.63 -22.88 -1.09
N ALA A 476 -0.22 -21.91 -0.29
CA ALA A 476 0.71 -20.88 -0.72
C ALA A 476 1.78 -20.68 0.35
N THR A 477 3.04 -20.71 -0.04
CA THR A 477 4.18 -20.44 0.85
C THR A 477 4.96 -19.25 0.32
N SER A 478 5.43 -18.38 1.21
CA SER A 478 6.32 -17.26 0.87
C SER A 478 7.41 -17.12 1.93
N THR A 479 8.67 -17.11 1.51
CA THR A 479 9.81 -16.84 2.38
C THR A 479 10.62 -15.66 1.86
N GLY A 480 11.09 -14.76 2.71
CA GLY A 480 11.80 -13.59 2.22
C GLY A 480 12.20 -12.55 3.26
N LYS A 481 12.54 -11.37 2.75
CA LYS A 481 12.81 -10.14 3.51
C LYS A 481 12.25 -8.94 2.77
N SER A 482 11.92 -7.89 3.51
CA SER A 482 11.40 -6.64 2.95
C SER A 482 11.94 -5.45 3.73
N THR A 483 12.26 -4.36 3.02
CA THR A 483 12.66 -3.09 3.61
C THR A 483 11.82 -1.98 3.01
N ILE A 484 11.31 -1.10 3.87
CA ILE A 484 10.63 0.13 3.48
C ILE A 484 11.50 1.29 3.96
N GLU A 485 11.94 2.15 3.07
CA GLU A 485 12.74 3.33 3.38
C GLU A 485 11.91 4.60 3.24
N LYS A 486 12.19 5.61 4.08
CA LYS A 486 11.53 6.94 4.05
C LYS A 486 10.01 6.82 4.07
N PHE A 487 9.49 5.90 4.86
CA PHE A 487 8.05 5.69 4.98
C PHE A 487 7.43 6.89 5.68
N ALA A 488 6.35 7.43 5.13
CA ALA A 488 5.65 8.55 5.74
C ALA A 488 4.15 8.48 5.50
N ILE A 489 3.41 8.90 6.52
CA ILE A 489 1.95 9.02 6.53
C ILE A 489 1.62 10.50 6.72
N ARG A 490 0.85 11.06 5.79
CA ARG A 490 0.41 12.46 5.81
C ARG A 490 -1.11 12.52 5.88
N ALA A 491 -1.62 13.46 6.67
CA ALA A 491 -3.03 13.82 6.62
C ALA A 491 -3.40 14.38 5.22
N PRO A 492 -4.66 14.23 4.78
CA PRO A 492 -5.13 14.86 3.56
C PRO A 492 -4.85 16.36 3.54
N GLY A 493 -4.19 16.86 2.49
CA GLY A 493 -3.88 18.29 2.34
C GLY A 493 -2.64 18.80 3.10
N GLU A 494 -2.02 17.98 3.97
CA GLU A 494 -0.81 18.37 4.70
C GLU A 494 0.48 18.00 3.97
N THR A 495 1.51 18.83 4.13
CA THR A 495 2.85 18.59 3.58
C THR A 495 3.79 17.91 4.58
N LYS A 496 3.63 18.20 5.87
CA LYS A 496 4.40 17.58 6.94
C LYS A 496 3.83 16.19 7.27
N PRO A 497 4.68 15.17 7.44
CA PRO A 497 4.22 13.85 7.86
C PRO A 497 3.75 13.87 9.32
N THR A 498 2.62 13.21 9.59
CA THR A 498 2.15 12.92 10.95
C THR A 498 2.94 11.76 11.55
N VAL A 499 3.32 10.80 10.69
CA VAL A 499 4.23 9.70 11.03
C VAL A 499 5.30 9.63 9.94
N SER A 500 6.57 9.59 10.34
CA SER A 500 7.67 9.31 9.43
C SER A 500 8.59 8.26 10.04
N VAL A 501 9.15 7.38 9.21
CA VAL A 501 10.06 6.33 9.62
C VAL A 501 11.21 6.27 8.62
N GLU A 502 12.45 6.30 9.09
CA GLU A 502 13.61 6.24 8.21
C GLU A 502 13.69 4.89 7.50
N SER A 503 13.56 3.79 8.26
CA SER A 503 13.46 2.45 7.68
C SER A 503 12.63 1.48 8.52
N ILE A 504 11.91 0.59 7.83
CA ILE A 504 11.20 -0.56 8.41
C ILE A 504 11.78 -1.81 7.72
N GLN A 505 12.43 -2.68 8.49
CA GLN A 505 13.04 -3.92 7.99
C GLN A 505 12.29 -5.13 8.54
N LEU A 506 11.88 -6.03 7.66
CA LEU A 506 11.23 -7.30 7.98
C LEU A 506 12.15 -8.42 7.49
N ASP A 507 12.78 -9.13 8.43
CA ASP A 507 13.70 -10.23 8.17
C ASP A 507 13.06 -11.58 8.51
N GLY A 508 13.38 -12.60 7.72
CA GLY A 508 12.91 -13.97 7.96
C GLY A 508 11.39 -14.10 7.88
N ILE A 509 10.78 -13.46 6.87
CA ILE A 509 9.36 -13.65 6.54
C ILE A 509 9.16 -15.13 6.19
N ASP A 510 8.20 -15.79 6.84
CA ASP A 510 7.75 -17.15 6.55
C ASP A 510 6.23 -17.21 6.63
N PHE A 511 5.59 -17.26 5.48
CA PHE A 511 4.15 -17.33 5.32
C PHE A 511 3.78 -18.68 4.71
N ALA A 512 2.78 -19.34 5.29
CA ALA A 512 2.20 -20.57 4.75
C ALA A 512 0.69 -20.51 4.92
N TRP A 513 -0.07 -20.24 3.86
CA TRP A 513 -1.53 -20.25 3.88
C TRP A 513 -2.08 -21.69 3.90
N PRO A 514 -3.11 -21.97 4.71
CA PRO A 514 -3.75 -21.12 5.73
C PRO A 514 -3.13 -21.26 7.14
N LYS A 515 -1.95 -21.88 7.28
CA LYS A 515 -1.34 -22.27 8.55
C LYS A 515 -0.82 -21.09 9.40
N HIS A 516 0.13 -20.32 8.87
CA HIS A 516 0.85 -19.30 9.65
C HIS A 516 1.39 -18.13 8.83
N ALA A 517 1.61 -17.00 9.51
CA ALA A 517 2.36 -15.84 9.06
C ALA A 517 3.40 -15.49 10.12
N ARG A 518 4.68 -15.53 9.75
CA ARG A 518 5.80 -15.32 10.65
C ARG A 518 6.77 -14.27 10.13
N ALA A 519 7.38 -13.53 11.05
CA ALA A 519 8.59 -12.77 10.77
C ALA A 519 9.60 -12.97 11.90
N ALA A 520 10.85 -13.27 11.57
CA ALA A 520 11.90 -13.48 12.55
C ALA A 520 12.23 -12.18 13.30
N LYS A 521 12.37 -11.07 12.56
CA LYS A 521 12.69 -9.76 13.14
C LYS A 521 12.00 -8.64 12.36
N ILE A 522 11.43 -7.68 13.08
CA ILE A 522 10.93 -6.41 12.57
C ILE A 522 11.74 -5.30 13.24
N THR A 523 12.41 -4.45 12.47
CA THR A 523 13.15 -3.30 12.99
C THR A 523 12.58 -2.01 12.41
N ILE A 524 12.20 -1.07 13.28
CA ILE A 524 11.65 0.24 12.94
C ILE A 524 12.67 1.29 13.43
N THR A 525 13.39 1.91 12.50
CA THR A 525 14.48 2.84 12.82
C THR A 525 14.03 4.29 12.64
N LYS A 526 14.30 5.10 13.66
CA LYS A 526 13.93 6.52 13.76
C LYS A 526 12.48 6.81 13.36
N PRO A 527 11.48 6.14 13.99
CA PRO A 527 10.11 6.63 13.86
C PRO A 527 10.02 8.02 14.51
N ASP A 528 9.35 8.95 13.84
CA ASP A 528 8.98 10.27 14.35
C ASP A 528 7.47 10.45 14.17
N MET A 529 6.77 10.73 15.26
CA MET A 529 5.31 10.73 15.33
C MET A 529 4.79 11.97 16.04
N LEU A 530 3.83 12.65 15.41
CA LEU A 530 3.04 13.70 16.05
C LEU A 530 1.68 13.13 16.45
N ILE A 531 1.42 13.06 17.75
CA ILE A 531 0.16 12.63 18.34
C ILE A 531 -0.54 13.86 18.89
N GLU A 532 -1.61 14.31 18.23
CA GLU A 532 -2.43 15.41 18.73
C GLU A 532 -3.74 14.89 19.29
N ARG A 533 -4.14 15.42 20.44
CA ARG A 533 -5.50 15.32 20.96
C ARG A 533 -6.19 16.66 20.75
N ASP A 534 -7.21 16.66 19.92
CA ASP A 534 -7.99 17.84 19.57
C ASP A 534 -8.85 18.31 20.76
N ALA A 535 -9.41 19.52 20.65
CA ALA A 535 -10.24 20.11 21.71
C ALA A 535 -11.51 19.31 22.02
N ASP A 536 -12.02 18.53 21.06
CA ASP A 536 -13.12 17.57 21.24
C ASP A 536 -12.67 16.25 21.90
N GLY A 537 -11.37 16.10 22.16
CA GLY A 537 -10.76 14.92 22.74
C GLY A 537 -10.42 13.81 21.74
N ALA A 538 -10.64 14.01 20.44
CA ALA A 538 -10.29 13.06 19.39
C ALA A 538 -8.78 13.01 19.14
N ILE A 539 -8.25 11.85 18.74
CA ILE A 539 -6.82 11.65 18.48
C ILE A 539 -6.55 11.74 16.97
N SER A 540 -5.64 12.63 16.56
CA SER A 540 -5.39 12.94 15.14
C SER A 540 -4.91 11.73 14.32
N VAL A 541 -4.02 10.89 14.87
CA VAL A 541 -3.52 9.69 14.18
C VAL A 541 -4.61 8.66 13.87
N ARG A 542 -5.71 8.66 14.63
CA ARG A 542 -6.84 7.75 14.40
C ARG A 542 -7.64 8.17 13.17
N LYS A 543 -7.87 9.47 12.98
CA LYS A 543 -8.58 10.07 11.84
C LYS A 543 -7.90 9.76 10.49
N LEU A 544 -6.61 9.43 10.49
CA LEU A 544 -5.83 9.04 9.31
C LEU A 544 -6.29 7.71 8.69
N PHE A 545 -6.90 6.82 9.49
CA PHE A 545 -7.29 5.48 9.09
C PHE A 545 -8.80 5.23 9.18
N GLU A 546 -9.57 6.18 9.71
CA GLU A 546 -11.02 6.12 9.69
C GLU A 546 -11.50 6.48 8.28
N THR A 547 -12.00 5.49 7.55
CA THR A 547 -12.80 5.74 6.35
C THR A 547 -14.00 6.56 6.77
N GLY A 548 -14.21 7.74 6.17
CA GLY A 548 -15.36 8.60 6.43
C GLY A 548 -16.67 7.87 6.15
N ALA A 549 -17.15 7.10 7.11
CA ALA A 549 -18.56 6.88 7.28
C ALA A 549 -19.07 8.21 7.85
N GLU A 550 -19.71 9.01 6.99
CA GLU A 550 -20.65 9.99 7.46
C GLU A 550 -21.56 9.29 8.47
N THR A 551 -21.45 9.66 9.73
CA THR A 551 -22.52 9.49 10.70
C THR A 551 -23.65 10.40 10.24
N THR A 552 -24.36 9.99 9.19
CA THR A 552 -25.74 10.41 9.00
C THR A 552 -26.52 9.77 10.13
N ASP A 553 -27.13 10.64 10.91
CA ASP A 553 -28.11 10.39 11.95
C ASP A 553 -28.87 9.06 11.81
N ALA A 554 -28.53 8.09 12.66
CA ALA A 554 -29.29 6.86 12.84
C ALA A 554 -29.48 6.58 14.33
N ALA A 555 -29.97 7.57 15.07
CA ALA A 555 -30.74 7.33 16.28
C ALA A 555 -32.16 6.84 15.92
N LYS A 556 -32.28 5.60 15.42
CA LYS A 556 -33.48 4.73 15.55
C LYS A 556 -33.26 3.39 14.86
N GLY A 557 -33.24 2.33 15.68
CA GLY A 557 -33.22 0.94 15.23
C GLY A 557 -31.99 0.22 15.72
N ALA A 558 -32.01 -0.22 16.98
CA ALA A 558 -31.07 -1.24 17.43
C ALA A 558 -31.28 -2.51 16.58
N PRO A 559 -30.27 -2.99 15.85
CA PRO A 559 -30.31 -4.35 15.34
C PRO A 559 -30.12 -5.28 16.53
N THR A 560 -31.02 -6.24 16.65
CA THR A 560 -30.86 -7.44 17.46
C THR A 560 -29.45 -8.01 17.26
N ALA A 561 -28.78 -8.33 18.36
CA ALA A 561 -27.51 -9.03 18.38
C ALA A 561 -27.66 -10.42 17.73
N GLY A 562 -27.59 -10.47 16.41
CA GLY A 562 -27.14 -11.64 15.68
C GLY A 562 -25.62 -11.67 15.78
N GLU A 563 -25.09 -12.77 16.30
CA GLU A 563 -23.66 -13.10 16.31
C GLU A 563 -22.96 -12.56 15.07
N ALA A 564 -22.12 -11.53 15.27
CA ALA A 564 -21.14 -11.18 14.28
C ALA A 564 -20.27 -12.44 14.07
N PRO A 565 -20.17 -12.99 12.84
CA PRO A 565 -19.25 -14.09 12.62
C PRO A 565 -17.87 -13.60 13.04
N SER A 566 -17.26 -14.28 13.99
CA SER A 566 -15.88 -14.05 14.40
C SER A 566 -15.01 -14.21 13.15
N ARG A 567 -14.77 -13.10 12.44
CA ARG A 567 -13.82 -13.03 11.32
C ARG A 567 -12.40 -13.02 11.88
N GLY A 568 -12.07 -14.02 12.69
CA GLY A 568 -10.67 -14.36 12.95
C GLY A 568 -10.18 -15.07 11.70
N LEU A 569 -9.19 -14.49 11.01
CA LEU A 569 -8.44 -15.22 10.00
C LEU A 569 -7.95 -16.53 10.66
N PRO A 570 -8.10 -17.71 10.03
CA PRO A 570 -7.62 -18.99 10.58
C PRO A 570 -6.09 -19.11 10.51
N LEU A 571 -5.36 -18.00 10.63
CA LEU A 571 -3.93 -17.87 10.39
C LEU A 571 -3.21 -17.55 11.70
N LEU A 572 -2.25 -18.37 12.08
CA LEU A 572 -1.43 -18.16 13.27
C LEU A 572 -0.35 -17.09 13.00
N LEU A 573 -0.30 -16.04 13.82
CA LEU A 573 0.65 -14.94 13.70
C LEU A 573 1.77 -15.11 14.74
N GLU A 574 3.04 -15.07 14.30
CA GLU A 574 4.20 -15.05 15.21
C GLU A 574 5.29 -14.09 14.75
N PHE A 575 5.80 -13.26 15.65
CA PHE A 575 6.89 -12.33 15.42
C PHE A 575 7.98 -12.59 16.44
N GLY A 576 9.18 -12.96 15.97
CA GLY A 576 10.31 -13.33 16.84
C GLY A 576 10.77 -12.15 17.68
N THR A 577 11.16 -11.05 17.02
CA THR A 577 11.53 -9.79 17.68
C THR A 577 10.94 -8.61 16.94
N VAL A 578 10.34 -7.66 17.66
CA VAL A 578 9.94 -6.34 17.14
C VAL A 578 10.77 -5.30 17.88
N ALA A 579 11.59 -4.55 17.16
CA ALA A 579 12.48 -3.54 17.71
C ALA A 579 12.16 -2.16 17.13
N ILE A 580 12.07 -1.15 17.99
CA ILE A 580 12.06 0.26 17.63
C ILE A 580 13.38 0.84 18.13
N THR A 581 14.11 1.54 17.26
CA THR A 581 15.40 2.17 17.61
C THR A 581 15.39 3.65 17.28
N GLU A 582 15.97 4.47 18.16
CA GLU A 582 16.11 5.92 18.01
C GLU A 582 14.78 6.65 17.75
N GLY A 583 13.67 6.18 18.33
CA GLY A 583 12.35 6.75 18.11
C GLY A 583 12.13 8.10 18.79
N ASN A 584 11.29 8.92 18.16
CA ASN A 584 10.81 10.20 18.68
C ASN A 584 9.29 10.27 18.56
N ALA A 585 8.65 10.89 19.53
CA ALA A 585 7.24 11.23 19.44
C ALA A 585 6.98 12.55 20.14
N ARG A 586 6.02 13.32 19.63
CA ARG A 586 5.52 14.52 20.30
C ARG A 586 4.04 14.33 20.57
N PHE A 587 3.66 14.47 21.83
CA PHE A 587 2.27 14.49 22.25
C PHE A 587 1.83 15.94 22.47
N LEU A 588 0.73 16.34 21.85
CA LEU A 588 0.12 17.66 22.02
C LEU A 588 -1.35 17.49 22.39
N ASP A 589 -1.73 17.84 23.62
CA ASP A 589 -3.11 17.84 24.08
C ASP A 589 -3.69 19.27 24.08
N ARG A 590 -4.67 19.50 23.21
CA ARG A 590 -5.37 20.78 23.04
C ARG A 590 -6.66 20.86 23.86
N THR A 591 -6.95 19.88 24.72
CA THR A 591 -8.07 19.94 25.67
C THR A 591 -7.78 20.87 26.87
N THR A 592 -6.51 21.24 27.09
CA THR A 592 -6.08 22.21 28.10
C THR A 592 -5.71 23.55 27.47
N THR A 593 -5.78 24.64 28.24
CA THR A 593 -5.28 25.96 27.84
C THR A 593 -4.31 26.50 28.89
N PRO A 594 -3.01 26.71 28.58
CA PRO A 594 -2.35 26.43 27.30
C PRO A 594 -2.35 24.92 26.95
N ALA A 595 -2.08 24.57 25.69
CA ALA A 595 -2.01 23.18 25.26
C ALA A 595 -0.83 22.47 25.96
N PHE A 596 -1.07 21.27 26.48
CA PHE A 596 -0.02 20.42 27.02
C PHE A 596 0.80 19.85 25.87
N SER A 597 2.12 20.01 25.91
CA SER A 597 3.02 19.47 24.90
C SER A 597 4.15 18.76 25.59
N GLU A 598 4.38 17.50 25.22
CA GLU A 598 5.51 16.72 25.70
C GLU A 598 6.21 15.97 24.58
N THR A 599 7.51 15.76 24.75
CA THR A 599 8.34 15.02 23.80
C THR A 599 8.88 13.75 24.42
N LEU A 600 8.82 12.68 23.65
CA LEU A 600 9.45 11.41 23.89
C LEU A 600 10.60 11.30 22.89
N SER A 601 11.81 11.07 23.38
CA SER A 601 13.01 10.96 22.55
C SER A 601 13.82 9.73 22.95
N ARG A 602 14.70 9.27 22.06
CA ARG A 602 15.52 8.06 22.29
C ARG A 602 14.66 6.85 22.69
N LEU A 603 13.49 6.72 22.06
CA LEU A 603 12.60 5.59 22.29
C LEU A 603 13.23 4.33 21.70
N GLU A 604 13.59 3.42 22.59
CA GLU A 604 13.99 2.05 22.30
C GLU A 604 12.88 1.13 22.80
N VAL A 605 12.36 0.26 21.94
CA VAL A 605 11.37 -0.76 22.31
C VAL A 605 11.84 -2.09 21.76
N THR A 606 11.81 -3.13 22.56
CA THR A 606 12.04 -4.51 22.12
C THR A 606 10.89 -5.38 22.63
N VAL A 607 10.21 -6.07 21.72
CA VAL A 607 9.19 -7.07 22.02
C VAL A 607 9.65 -8.42 21.48
N GLU A 608 9.76 -9.43 22.32
CA GLU A 608 10.21 -10.78 21.96
C GLU A 608 9.08 -11.80 22.09
N GLY A 609 8.89 -12.63 21.06
CA GLY A 609 7.95 -13.75 21.08
C GLY A 609 6.48 -13.35 20.97
N LEU A 610 6.16 -12.33 20.18
CA LEU A 610 4.79 -11.88 19.95
C LEU A 610 4.01 -12.93 19.14
N SER A 611 2.89 -13.43 19.68
CA SER A 611 2.10 -14.50 19.04
C SER A 611 0.61 -14.31 19.25
N SER A 612 -0.20 -14.71 18.27
CA SER A 612 -1.66 -14.82 18.40
C SER A 612 -2.13 -16.16 19.00
N THR A 613 -1.20 -17.04 19.39
CA THR A 613 -1.53 -18.32 20.05
C THR A 613 -2.06 -18.05 21.45
N PRO A 614 -3.26 -18.56 21.83
CA PRO A 614 -3.79 -18.38 23.18
C PRO A 614 -2.81 -18.86 24.25
N GLY A 615 -2.64 -18.07 25.31
CA GLY A 615 -1.73 -18.35 26.43
C GLY A 615 -0.25 -18.04 26.19
N ARG A 616 0.17 -17.70 24.97
CA ARG A 616 1.54 -17.20 24.72
C ARG A 616 1.66 -15.73 25.15
N ARG A 617 2.74 -15.43 25.87
CA ARG A 617 3.11 -14.08 26.29
C ARG A 617 4.41 -13.67 25.62
N ALA A 618 4.50 -12.39 25.27
CA ALA A 618 5.67 -11.75 24.71
C ALA A 618 6.37 -10.92 25.79
N LYS A 619 7.71 -10.90 25.79
CA LYS A 619 8.47 -10.01 26.68
C LYS A 619 8.56 -8.64 26.03
N ILE A 620 8.33 -7.59 26.80
CA ILE A 620 8.51 -6.20 26.36
C ILE A 620 9.56 -5.52 27.23
N ALA A 621 10.43 -4.75 26.60
CA ALA A 621 11.36 -3.84 27.25
C ALA A 621 11.38 -2.51 26.48
N THR A 622 11.22 -1.40 27.19
CA THR A 622 11.15 -0.06 26.62
C THR A 622 12.02 0.88 27.44
N GLN A 623 12.77 1.74 26.75
CA GLN A 623 13.52 2.84 27.34
C GLN A 623 13.26 4.10 26.53
N ALA A 624 13.07 5.24 27.20
CA ALA A 624 12.87 6.51 26.53
C ALA A 624 13.24 7.69 27.44
N VAL A 625 13.32 8.88 26.85
CA VAL A 625 13.49 10.13 27.57
C VAL A 625 12.30 11.05 27.31
N VAL A 626 11.59 11.38 28.38
CA VAL A 626 10.37 12.21 28.39
C VAL A 626 10.74 13.64 28.82
N GLY A 627 10.25 14.66 28.11
CA GLY A 627 10.47 16.06 28.47
C GLY A 627 11.94 16.49 28.45
N GLY A 628 12.75 15.85 27.61
CA GLY A 628 14.16 16.17 27.39
C GLY A 628 15.15 15.58 28.40
N ALA A 629 14.75 15.31 29.64
CA ALA A 629 15.65 14.81 30.69
C ALA A 629 15.14 13.60 31.49
N SER A 630 13.83 13.36 31.53
CA SER A 630 13.23 12.34 32.42
C SER A 630 13.42 10.94 31.86
N ALA A 631 14.11 10.07 32.58
CA ALA A 631 14.33 8.69 32.14
C ALA A 631 13.07 7.84 32.40
N PHE A 632 12.60 7.15 31.37
CA PHE A 632 11.49 6.20 31.44
C PHE A 632 11.98 4.81 31.05
N VAL A 633 11.73 3.82 31.92
CA VAL A 633 12.03 2.41 31.66
C VAL A 633 10.79 1.59 31.96
N LEU A 634 10.50 0.61 31.11
CA LEU A 634 9.35 -0.27 31.25
C LEU A 634 9.74 -1.68 30.80
N GLN A 635 9.38 -2.69 31.58
CA GLN A 635 9.66 -4.09 31.27
C GLN A 635 8.54 -4.99 31.76
N GLY A 636 8.31 -6.13 31.10
CA GLY A 636 7.28 -7.07 31.52
C GLY A 636 6.90 -8.09 30.46
N GLU A 637 5.73 -8.70 30.65
CA GLU A 637 5.11 -9.64 29.72
C GLU A 637 3.76 -9.10 29.24
N ILE A 638 3.46 -9.25 27.95
CA ILE A 638 2.20 -8.82 27.33
C ILE A 638 1.65 -9.90 26.38
N ALA A 639 0.34 -9.96 26.19
CA ALA A 639 -0.29 -10.78 25.15
C ALA A 639 -1.31 -9.95 24.36
N PRO A 640 -0.87 -9.10 23.42
CA PRO A 640 -1.76 -8.16 22.74
C PRO A 640 -2.50 -8.77 21.54
N LEU A 641 -2.10 -9.95 21.06
CA LEU A 641 -2.72 -10.65 19.91
C LEU A 641 -3.58 -11.85 20.32
N GLY A 642 -3.63 -12.18 21.61
CA GLY A 642 -4.44 -13.27 22.18
C GLY A 642 -5.41 -12.71 23.23
N ASP A 643 -5.63 -13.47 24.32
CA ASP A 643 -6.36 -12.96 25.48
C ASP A 643 -5.59 -11.81 26.14
N LEU A 644 -6.27 -10.68 26.36
CA LEU A 644 -5.66 -9.47 26.91
C LEU A 644 -4.97 -9.78 28.26
N TYR A 645 -3.64 -9.70 28.25
CA TYR A 645 -2.77 -9.89 29.40
C TYR A 645 -1.64 -8.87 29.38
N ALA A 646 -1.32 -8.31 30.54
CA ALA A 646 -0.10 -7.54 30.76
C ALA A 646 0.37 -7.71 32.20
N ASP A 647 1.66 -7.91 32.42
CA ASP A 647 2.29 -7.86 33.73
C ASP A 647 3.60 -7.08 33.58
N MET A 648 3.58 -5.83 34.04
CA MET A 648 4.50 -4.79 33.63
C MET A 648 4.98 -4.01 34.84
N SER A 649 6.29 -3.78 34.91
CA SER A 649 6.92 -2.85 35.84
C SER A 649 7.51 -1.67 35.08
N GLY A 650 7.14 -0.46 35.45
CA GLY A 650 7.64 0.79 34.88
C GLY A 650 8.26 1.69 35.93
N GLU A 651 9.27 2.46 35.54
CA GLU A 651 9.91 3.48 36.37
C GLU A 651 10.09 4.76 35.56
N LEU A 652 9.69 5.89 36.14
CA LEU A 652 9.91 7.24 35.64
C LEU A 652 10.77 7.98 36.67
N ARG A 653 11.84 8.64 36.23
CA ARG A 653 12.75 9.41 37.10
C ARG A 653 12.85 10.86 36.67
N ASP A 654 12.92 11.74 37.67
CA ASP A 654 13.19 13.18 37.52
C ASP A 654 12.22 13.92 36.58
N PHE A 655 10.96 13.50 36.52
CA PHE A 655 9.95 14.16 35.70
C PHE A 655 9.57 15.54 36.27
N GLU A 656 9.73 16.59 35.46
CA GLU A 656 9.46 17.97 35.90
C GLU A 656 7.96 18.22 36.03
N LEU A 657 7.48 18.47 37.25
CA LEU A 657 6.05 18.71 37.51
C LEU A 657 5.54 20.05 36.93
N THR A 658 6.44 20.98 36.61
CA THR A 658 6.09 22.23 35.93
C THR A 658 5.49 21.98 34.54
N SER A 659 5.84 20.87 33.87
CA SER A 659 5.33 20.48 32.53
C SER A 659 3.83 20.17 32.54
N VAL A 660 3.29 19.68 33.66
CA VAL A 660 1.88 19.27 33.81
C VAL A 660 0.96 20.38 34.33
N ASN A 661 1.48 21.61 34.47
CA ASN A 661 0.70 22.79 34.84
C ASN A 661 -0.59 23.00 34.01
N PRO A 662 -0.61 22.74 32.69
CA PRO A 662 -1.86 22.79 31.91
C PRO A 662 -2.99 21.91 32.46
N TYR A 663 -2.65 20.72 32.98
CA TYR A 663 -3.63 19.85 33.62
C TYR A 663 -3.93 20.26 35.05
N ALA A 664 -2.93 20.69 35.82
CA ALA A 664 -3.14 21.08 37.22
C ALA A 664 -4.01 22.35 37.35
N ASP A 665 -3.86 23.32 36.46
CA ASP A 665 -4.72 24.51 36.44
C ASP A 665 -6.18 24.14 36.11
N ALA A 666 -6.36 23.29 35.10
CA ALA A 666 -7.68 22.81 34.70
C ALA A 666 -8.35 21.97 35.79
N ALA A 667 -7.62 21.05 36.42
CA ALA A 667 -8.18 20.07 37.36
C ALA A 667 -8.32 20.58 38.80
N ILE A 668 -7.34 21.35 39.29
CA ILE A 668 -7.28 21.74 40.71
C ILE A 668 -7.08 23.23 40.96
N ALA A 669 -6.85 24.06 39.93
CA ALA A 669 -6.59 25.49 40.05
C ALA A 669 -5.29 25.86 40.80
N TRP A 670 -4.25 25.05 40.63
CA TRP A 670 -2.92 25.27 41.21
C TRP A 670 -1.81 25.08 40.17
N PHE A 671 -0.74 25.86 40.33
CA PHE A 671 0.51 25.71 39.58
C PHE A 671 1.60 25.11 40.46
N MET A 672 2.36 24.17 39.90
CA MET A 672 3.65 23.73 40.42
C MET A 672 4.71 24.73 39.95
N LYS A 673 5.38 25.38 40.90
CA LYS A 673 6.51 26.30 40.65
C LYS A 673 7.82 25.52 40.51
N THR A 674 7.97 24.48 41.30
CA THR A 674 9.09 23.53 41.29
C THR A 674 8.57 22.15 41.64
N GLY A 675 9.31 21.10 41.29
CA GLY A 675 9.02 19.74 41.71
C GLY A 675 9.55 18.72 40.72
N ARG A 676 10.12 17.62 41.22
CA ARG A 676 10.48 16.45 40.42
C ARG A 676 9.74 15.23 40.92
N LEU A 677 9.14 14.51 39.98
CA LEU A 677 8.40 13.28 40.20
C LEU A 677 9.27 12.09 39.81
N ALA A 678 9.41 11.14 40.74
CA ALA A 678 9.77 9.77 40.44
C ALA A 678 8.56 8.87 40.69
N ALA A 679 8.30 7.95 39.79
CA ALA A 679 7.17 7.03 39.90
C ALA A 679 7.61 5.61 39.56
N LYS A 680 7.21 4.64 40.38
CA LYS A 680 7.31 3.22 40.08
C LYS A 680 5.91 2.65 39.98
N VAL A 681 5.64 1.97 38.88
CA VAL A 681 4.33 1.41 38.56
C VAL A 681 4.47 -0.08 38.36
N GLN A 682 3.71 -0.88 39.10
CA GLN A 682 3.51 -2.29 38.83
C GLN A 682 2.07 -2.46 38.35
N LEU A 683 1.89 -3.01 37.15
CA LEU A 683 0.60 -3.09 36.47
C LEU A 683 0.35 -4.53 36.02
N LYS A 684 -0.78 -5.08 36.44
CA LYS A 684 -1.25 -6.40 36.04
C LYS A 684 -2.65 -6.31 35.43
N ILE A 685 -2.79 -6.73 34.18
CA ILE A 685 -4.04 -6.85 33.45
C ILE A 685 -4.28 -8.33 33.16
N GLU A 686 -5.43 -8.83 33.59
CA GLU A 686 -5.93 -10.16 33.22
C GLU A 686 -7.37 -10.02 32.68
N LYS A 687 -7.55 -10.32 31.39
CA LYS A 687 -8.81 -10.14 30.66
C LYS A 687 -9.29 -8.68 30.70
N THR A 688 -10.23 -8.36 31.58
CA THR A 688 -10.77 -6.99 31.73
C THR A 688 -10.43 -6.36 33.08
N GLN A 689 -9.77 -7.09 33.98
CA GLN A 689 -9.41 -6.62 35.30
C GLN A 689 -8.01 -6.01 35.28
N LEU A 690 -7.89 -4.81 35.83
CA LEU A 690 -6.63 -4.13 36.08
C LEU A 690 -6.36 -4.11 37.59
N THR A 691 -5.14 -4.45 37.98
CA THR A 691 -4.57 -4.14 39.31
C THR A 691 -3.25 -3.42 39.09
N ALA A 692 -3.06 -2.28 39.74
CA ALA A 692 -1.83 -1.52 39.66
C ALA A 692 -1.44 -0.93 41.02
N GLU A 693 -0.16 -1.05 41.36
CA GLU A 693 0.46 -0.40 42.51
C GLU A 693 1.37 0.71 42.00
N ASN A 694 1.15 1.94 42.47
CA ASN A 694 1.87 3.12 42.00
C ASN A 694 2.56 3.80 43.18
N GLU A 695 3.87 3.63 43.31
CA GLU A 695 4.69 4.36 44.27
C GLU A 695 5.14 5.67 43.64
N ILE A 696 4.75 6.79 44.26
CA ILE A 696 5.02 8.13 43.78
C ILE A 696 5.90 8.85 44.81
N ASP A 697 7.07 9.33 44.39
CA ASP A 697 8.00 10.17 45.17
C ASP A 697 8.10 11.54 44.49
N VAL A 698 7.64 12.58 45.16
CA VAL A 698 7.76 13.97 44.68
C VAL A 698 8.75 14.74 45.53
N ARG A 699 9.79 15.30 44.92
CA ARG A 699 10.83 16.07 45.60
C ARG A 699 10.78 17.55 45.26
N ASN A 700 11.09 18.40 46.23
CA ASN A 700 11.19 19.86 46.07
C ASN A 700 9.93 20.50 45.49
N LEU A 701 8.75 20.00 45.87
CA LEU A 701 7.47 20.52 45.39
C LEU A 701 7.18 21.88 46.03
N THR A 702 6.91 22.89 45.21
CA THR A 702 6.35 24.16 45.66
C THR A 702 5.18 24.52 44.75
N VAL A 703 4.08 24.95 45.36
CA VAL A 703 2.83 25.21 44.66
C VAL A 703 2.35 26.64 44.90
N ALA A 704 1.60 27.20 43.95
CA ALA A 704 0.93 28.48 44.09
C ALA A 704 -0.47 28.41 43.44
N PRO A 705 -1.48 29.12 43.97
CA PRO A 705 -2.81 29.15 43.36
C PRO A 705 -2.73 29.78 41.96
N SER A 706 -3.47 29.24 40.99
CA SER A 706 -3.52 29.78 39.63
C SER A 706 -4.62 30.83 39.44
N ARG A 707 -5.75 30.67 40.14
CA ARG A 707 -6.94 31.53 40.10
C ARG A 707 -7.66 31.57 41.45
N GLU A 708 -8.59 32.50 41.62
CA GLU A 708 -9.45 32.55 42.82
C GLU A 708 -10.41 31.35 42.85
N GLY A 709 -10.40 30.60 43.95
CA GLY A 709 -11.21 29.39 44.14
C GLY A 709 -10.36 28.12 44.21
N ASP A 710 -10.12 27.65 45.42
CA ASP A 710 -9.30 26.46 45.68
C ASP A 710 -10.17 25.19 45.66
N GLU A 711 -10.16 24.47 44.54
CA GLU A 711 -10.86 23.19 44.40
C GLU A 711 -10.33 22.12 45.36
N VAL A 712 -9.07 22.22 45.78
CA VAL A 712 -8.46 21.31 46.76
C VAL A 712 -9.05 21.57 48.14
N LYS A 713 -9.18 22.86 48.52
CA LYS A 713 -9.84 23.25 49.77
C LYS A 713 -11.30 22.77 49.82
N LYS A 714 -12.03 22.79 48.70
CA LYS A 714 -13.40 22.25 48.65
C LYS A 714 -13.47 20.74 48.88
N ARG A 715 -12.47 19.98 48.42
CA ARG A 715 -12.46 18.51 48.49
C ARG A 715 -11.88 17.96 49.80
N ILE A 716 -10.85 18.61 50.35
CA ILE A 716 -10.08 18.11 51.51
C ILE A 716 -10.24 19.03 52.74
N GLY A 717 -10.69 20.27 52.55
CA GLY A 717 -10.85 21.28 53.61
C GLY A 717 -9.63 22.17 53.83
N LEU A 718 -8.44 21.74 53.39
CA LEU A 718 -7.19 22.49 53.47
C LEU A 718 -6.68 22.94 52.09
N PRO A 719 -6.04 24.12 51.98
CA PRO A 719 -5.38 24.53 50.75
C PRO A 719 -4.23 23.61 50.35
N LEU A 720 -3.97 23.47 49.04
CA LEU A 720 -2.91 22.57 48.55
C LEU A 720 -1.53 22.91 49.11
N GLY A 721 -1.19 24.19 49.22
CA GLY A 721 0.09 24.64 49.81
C GLY A 721 0.29 24.14 51.24
N MET A 722 -0.79 24.14 52.04
CA MET A 722 -0.78 23.63 53.41
C MET A 722 -0.67 22.10 53.43
N ILE A 723 -1.39 21.40 52.54
CA ILE A 723 -1.31 19.94 52.41
C ILE A 723 0.12 19.52 52.08
N VAL A 724 0.73 20.16 51.08
CA VAL A 724 2.12 19.91 50.67
C VAL A 724 3.06 20.13 51.85
N ALA A 725 2.94 21.24 52.57
CA ALA A 725 3.81 21.53 53.71
C ALA A 725 3.66 20.53 54.88
N LEU A 726 2.47 19.96 55.07
CA LEU A 726 2.23 18.95 56.10
C LEU A 726 2.80 17.57 55.72
N ILE A 727 2.65 17.15 54.45
CA ILE A 727 3.05 15.79 54.02
C ILE A 727 4.51 15.68 53.58
N THR A 728 5.17 16.80 53.29
CA THR A 728 6.60 16.81 52.94
C THR A 728 7.46 16.42 54.14
N ASP A 729 8.35 15.45 53.94
CA ASP A 729 9.28 14.96 54.94
C ASP A 729 10.56 15.81 55.04
N SER A 730 11.51 15.40 55.89
CA SER A 730 12.76 16.13 56.13
C SER A 730 13.70 16.18 54.93
N ASP A 731 13.53 15.26 53.97
CA ASP A 731 14.31 15.19 52.73
C ASP A 731 13.69 16.06 51.62
N ASN A 732 12.68 16.87 51.97
CA ASN A 732 11.86 17.66 51.05
C ASN A 732 11.16 16.77 50.00
N SER A 733 10.72 15.58 50.44
CA SER A 733 10.08 14.57 49.61
C SER A 733 8.68 14.19 50.10
N ILE A 734 7.82 13.79 49.17
CA ILE A 734 6.44 13.37 49.43
C ILE A 734 6.28 12.00 48.80
N LYS A 735 6.08 10.97 49.65
CA LYS A 735 5.92 9.58 49.20
C LYS A 735 4.47 9.14 49.37
N VAL A 736 3.84 8.77 48.27
CA VAL A 736 2.43 8.37 48.22
C VAL A 736 2.31 7.08 47.43
N ASN A 737 1.59 6.11 47.97
CA ASN A 737 1.18 4.92 47.23
C ASN A 737 -0.26 5.09 46.74
N VAL A 738 -0.49 4.98 45.43
CA VAL A 738 -1.81 5.12 44.80
C VAL A 738 -2.21 3.77 44.20
N PRO A 739 -2.87 2.88 44.97
CA PRO A 739 -3.37 1.62 44.42
C PRO A 739 -4.53 1.90 43.46
N LEU A 740 -4.57 1.19 42.34
CA LEU A 740 -5.63 1.26 41.34
C LEU A 740 -6.08 -0.15 40.98
N SER A 741 -7.34 -0.48 41.25
CA SER A 741 -7.92 -1.79 40.90
C SER A 741 -9.31 -1.61 40.33
N GLY A 742 -9.65 -2.35 39.26
CA GLY A 742 -11.00 -2.35 38.70
C GLY A 742 -11.06 -2.82 37.26
N GLU A 743 -12.25 -2.73 36.67
CA GLU A 743 -12.49 -3.10 35.27
C GLU A 743 -11.99 -2.00 34.31
N LEU A 744 -11.31 -2.38 33.23
CA LEU A 744 -10.69 -1.45 32.26
C LEU A 744 -11.64 -0.38 31.72
N SER A 745 -12.93 -0.72 31.53
CA SER A 745 -13.96 0.19 31.03
C SER A 745 -14.32 1.32 32.00
N GLN A 746 -14.11 1.12 33.30
CA GLN A 746 -14.51 2.04 34.37
C GLN A 746 -13.36 2.95 34.85
N LEU A 747 -12.12 2.71 34.38
CA LEU A 747 -10.91 3.37 34.90
C LEU A 747 -10.88 4.90 34.73
N ARG A 748 -11.51 5.45 33.69
CA ARG A 748 -11.57 6.91 33.49
C ARG A 748 -12.23 7.65 34.66
N ALA A 749 -13.17 7.00 35.36
CA ALA A 749 -13.84 7.58 36.52
C ALA A 749 -13.00 7.45 37.81
N GLY A 750 -12.21 6.37 37.97
CA GLY A 750 -11.58 6.03 39.25
C GLY A 750 -10.21 6.64 39.54
N LEU A 751 -9.46 7.07 38.52
CA LEU A 751 -8.06 7.52 38.71
C LEU A 751 -7.95 8.77 39.61
N GLY A 752 -8.84 9.74 39.43
CA GLY A 752 -8.85 10.97 40.23
C GLY A 752 -9.15 10.70 41.71
N ASP A 753 -10.12 9.82 41.97
CA ASP A 753 -10.52 9.47 43.34
C ASP A 753 -9.41 8.70 44.08
N ALA A 754 -8.72 7.79 43.39
CA ALA A 754 -7.60 7.04 43.96
C ALA A 754 -6.47 7.98 44.43
N ILE A 755 -6.11 8.98 43.61
CA ILE A 755 -5.10 9.99 43.98
C ILE A 755 -5.54 10.75 45.23
N TRP A 756 -6.80 11.20 45.28
CA TRP A 756 -7.32 11.94 46.44
C TRP A 756 -7.38 11.11 47.72
N VAL A 757 -7.73 9.82 47.61
CA VAL A 757 -7.69 8.89 48.74
C VAL A 757 -6.27 8.74 49.26
N ALA A 758 -5.28 8.61 48.37
CA ALA A 758 -3.88 8.46 48.75
C ALA A 758 -3.32 9.73 49.42
N VAL A 759 -3.63 10.91 48.89
CA VAL A 759 -3.28 12.21 49.52
C VAL A 759 -3.92 12.35 50.89
N ARG A 760 -5.21 11.98 51.02
CA ARG A 760 -5.92 12.00 52.32
C ARG A 760 -5.26 11.07 53.33
N ASN A 761 -4.91 9.85 52.93
CA ASN A 761 -4.24 8.89 53.80
C ASN A 761 -2.85 9.39 54.23
N ALA A 762 -2.08 9.99 53.33
CA ALA A 762 -0.81 10.64 53.66
C ALA A 762 -1.00 11.76 54.69
N LEU A 763 -1.98 12.63 54.49
CA LEU A 763 -2.33 13.72 55.41
C LEU A 763 -2.76 13.19 56.79
N VAL A 764 -3.64 12.18 56.83
CA VAL A 764 -4.10 11.56 58.08
C VAL A 764 -2.94 10.90 58.83
N ASN A 765 -2.02 10.23 58.13
CA ASN A 765 -0.86 9.58 58.76
C ASN A 765 0.08 10.60 59.43
N VAL A 766 0.21 11.82 58.89
CA VAL A 766 0.99 12.89 59.53
C VAL A 766 0.24 13.49 60.73
N ILE A 767 -1.05 13.79 60.60
CA ILE A 767 -1.82 14.56 61.59
C ILE A 767 -2.32 13.69 62.77
N SER A 768 -2.72 12.45 62.52
CA SER A 768 -3.58 11.68 63.44
C SER A 768 -2.96 11.25 64.76
N ALA A 769 -1.61 11.18 64.87
CA ALA A 769 -0.92 10.74 66.08
C ALA A 769 -0.44 11.88 66.99
N PRO A 770 0.22 12.95 66.51
CA PRO A 770 0.73 14.02 67.37
C PRO A 770 -0.26 15.17 67.57
N PHE A 771 -1.11 15.46 66.57
CA PHE A 771 -1.91 16.70 66.58
C PHE A 771 -3.06 16.67 67.58
N LYS A 772 -3.58 15.48 67.91
CA LYS A 772 -4.65 15.29 68.90
C LYS A 772 -4.28 15.81 70.30
N GLY A 773 -2.99 15.87 70.62
CA GLY A 773 -2.51 16.34 71.92
C GLY A 773 -2.30 17.86 72.00
N ILE A 774 -2.13 18.55 70.87
CA ILE A 774 -1.65 19.95 70.82
C ILE A 774 -2.67 20.94 70.28
N GLY A 775 -3.85 20.51 69.88
CA GLY A 775 -4.79 21.38 69.21
C GLY A 775 -6.13 20.76 68.89
N ARG A 776 -6.97 21.55 68.23
CA ARG A 776 -8.34 21.17 67.85
C ARG A 776 -8.42 21.02 66.34
N LEU A 777 -8.91 19.87 65.91
CA LEU A 777 -9.21 19.58 64.52
C LEU A 777 -10.73 19.70 64.32
N PHE A 778 -11.17 20.69 63.57
CA PHE A 778 -12.59 20.85 63.23
C PHE A 778 -12.92 19.94 62.05
N LYS A 779 -13.69 18.89 62.29
CA LYS A 779 -14.21 18.01 61.23
C LYS A 779 -15.52 18.57 60.68
N GLY A 780 -15.56 18.85 59.39
CA GLY A 780 -16.76 19.26 58.67
C GLY A 780 -17.69 18.09 58.34
N LYS A 781 -18.81 18.38 57.66
CA LYS A 781 -19.69 17.33 57.11
C LYS A 781 -18.94 16.56 56.02
N GLY A 782 -18.74 15.25 56.21
CA GLY A 782 -18.14 14.37 55.20
C GLY A 782 -16.63 14.16 55.31
N ASP A 783 -16.08 14.14 56.54
CA ASP A 783 -14.66 13.83 56.82
C ASP A 783 -13.64 14.87 56.27
N THR A 784 -14.06 16.11 55.99
CA THR A 784 -13.17 17.24 55.65
C THR A 784 -12.55 17.88 56.90
N VAL A 785 -11.33 18.41 56.78
CA VAL A 785 -10.65 19.17 57.85
C VAL A 785 -10.90 20.66 57.61
N ASP A 786 -11.77 21.29 58.39
CA ASP A 786 -12.22 22.67 58.15
C ASP A 786 -11.20 23.72 58.64
N ASP A 787 -10.51 23.45 59.74
CA ASP A 787 -9.49 24.34 60.32
C ASP A 787 -8.52 23.57 61.23
N LEU A 788 -7.25 24.00 61.26
CA LEU A 788 -6.16 23.37 62.00
C LEU A 788 -5.58 24.41 62.98
N LYS A 789 -5.97 24.34 64.26
CA LYS A 789 -5.54 25.28 65.30
C LYS A 789 -4.78 24.56 66.42
N VAL A 790 -3.61 25.11 66.77
CA VAL A 790 -2.80 24.66 67.92
C VAL A 790 -3.26 25.41 69.16
N ASP A 791 -3.46 24.69 70.28
CA ASP A 791 -3.87 25.28 71.54
C ASP A 791 -2.74 26.18 72.11
N PRO A 792 -3.07 27.33 72.70
CA PRO A 792 -2.07 28.30 73.17
C PRO A 792 -1.34 27.83 74.43
N VAL A 793 -0.12 28.32 74.64
CA VAL A 793 0.61 28.12 75.92
C VAL A 793 0.14 29.16 76.92
N THR A 794 -0.44 28.72 78.04
CA THR A 794 -0.93 29.61 79.09
C THR A 794 0.09 29.86 80.19
N PHE A 795 0.05 31.04 80.79
CA PHE A 795 0.94 31.50 81.85
C PHE A 795 0.15 31.94 83.09
N ALA A 796 0.75 31.76 84.26
CA ALA A 796 0.24 32.34 85.50
C ALA A 796 0.28 33.89 85.43
N ALA A 797 -0.67 34.53 86.11
CA ALA A 797 -0.85 35.98 86.05
C ALA A 797 0.42 36.74 86.49
N GLY A 798 0.99 37.57 85.60
CA GLY A 798 2.22 38.33 85.88
C GLY A 798 3.53 37.53 85.84
N SER A 799 3.51 36.23 85.49
CA SER A 799 4.70 35.39 85.33
C SER A 799 5.03 35.10 83.86
N ALA A 800 6.32 35.00 83.55
CA ALA A 800 6.84 34.54 82.26
C ALA A 800 7.39 33.11 82.32
N GLU A 801 7.31 32.44 83.48
CA GLU A 801 7.71 31.04 83.62
C GLU A 801 6.64 30.13 83.02
N VAL A 802 7.07 29.19 82.19
CA VAL A 802 6.19 28.15 81.63
C VAL A 802 5.80 27.20 82.76
N ALA A 803 4.50 26.97 82.95
CA ALA A 803 4.03 26.05 83.97
C ALA A 803 4.49 24.60 83.65
N PRO A 804 4.82 23.77 84.66
CA PRO A 804 5.22 22.37 84.44
C PRO A 804 4.20 21.56 83.64
N GLU A 805 2.92 21.90 83.75
CA GLU A 805 1.80 21.30 83.01
C GLU A 805 1.85 21.59 81.50
N MET A 806 2.47 22.72 81.10
CA MET A 806 2.61 23.14 79.71
C MET A 806 3.91 22.63 79.05
N ASP A 807 4.83 22.05 79.82
CA ASP A 807 6.05 21.47 79.27
C ASP A 807 5.74 20.28 78.35
N GLN A 808 4.80 19.43 78.77
CA GLN A 808 4.35 18.30 77.95
C GLN A 808 3.69 18.77 76.65
N HIS A 809 2.93 19.87 76.69
CA HIS A 809 2.33 20.49 75.50
C HIS A 809 3.39 21.01 74.53
N LEU A 810 4.41 21.72 75.03
CA LEU A 810 5.53 22.21 74.21
C LEU A 810 6.33 21.08 73.57
N THR A 811 6.56 19.96 74.27
CA THR A 811 7.21 18.78 73.70
C THR A 811 6.36 18.17 72.57
N GLN A 812 5.03 18.10 72.74
CA GLN A 812 4.15 17.61 71.68
C GLN A 812 4.09 18.57 70.47
N VAL A 813 4.13 19.89 70.70
CA VAL A 813 4.22 20.90 69.63
C VAL A 813 5.55 20.75 68.87
N ALA A 814 6.64 20.50 69.58
CA ALA A 814 7.93 20.20 68.97
C ALA A 814 7.93 18.87 68.20
N ASP A 815 7.30 17.80 68.72
CA ASP A 815 7.11 16.53 68.01
C ASP A 815 6.35 16.71 66.69
N PHE A 816 5.30 17.54 66.70
CA PHE A 816 4.57 17.91 65.49
C PHE A 816 5.47 18.64 64.49
N LEU A 817 6.22 19.65 64.93
CA LEU A 817 7.14 20.38 64.05
C LEU A 817 8.26 19.49 63.50
N ARG A 818 8.78 18.52 64.26
CA ARG A 818 9.76 17.55 63.76
C ARG A 818 9.19 16.66 62.66
N ARG A 819 7.91 16.28 62.74
CA ARG A 819 7.22 15.45 61.74
C ARG A 819 6.75 16.22 60.51
N ALA A 820 6.46 17.52 60.66
CA ALA A 820 6.04 18.41 59.57
C ALA A 820 7.09 19.51 59.33
N PRO A 821 8.26 19.19 58.74
CA PRO A 821 9.42 20.07 58.70
C PRO A 821 9.23 21.37 57.91
N MET A 822 8.31 21.38 56.95
CA MET A 822 8.01 22.59 56.15
C MET A 822 7.06 23.56 56.86
N ILE A 823 6.44 23.15 57.95
CA ILE A 823 5.54 24.00 58.74
C ILE A 823 6.33 24.99 59.60
N LYS A 824 5.86 26.23 59.64
CA LYS A 824 6.35 27.30 60.51
C LYS A 824 5.22 27.73 61.46
N LEU A 825 5.56 28.08 62.69
CA LEU A 825 4.59 28.66 63.63
C LEU A 825 4.89 30.14 63.80
N ALA A 826 3.90 30.98 63.53
CA ALA A 826 3.91 32.37 63.96
C ALA A 826 3.45 32.42 65.41
N LEU A 827 4.26 33.04 66.27
CA LEU A 827 4.03 33.12 67.71
C LEU A 827 3.53 34.53 68.08
N THR A 828 2.37 34.61 68.72
CA THR A 828 1.78 35.87 69.16
C THR A 828 1.50 35.82 70.66
N SER A 829 2.08 36.74 71.44
CA SER A 829 1.79 36.83 72.87
C SER A 829 0.60 37.75 73.16
N VAL A 830 -0.33 37.28 73.98
CA VAL A 830 -1.57 37.98 74.32
C VAL A 830 -1.66 38.13 75.85
N ALA A 831 -1.91 39.36 76.32
CA ALA A 831 -2.06 39.65 77.74
C ALA A 831 -3.49 39.35 78.20
N ALA A 832 -3.64 38.75 79.38
CA ALA A 832 -4.94 38.66 80.04
C ALA A 832 -5.17 39.87 80.97
N PRO A 833 -6.44 40.25 81.23
CA PRO A 833 -6.76 41.31 82.18
C PRO A 833 -6.10 41.13 83.56
N ARG A 834 -6.01 39.88 84.03
CA ARG A 834 -5.38 39.51 85.32
C ARG A 834 -3.87 39.75 85.38
N ASP A 835 -3.17 39.80 84.23
CA ASP A 835 -1.73 40.07 84.20
C ASP A 835 -1.42 41.49 84.67
N GLY A 836 -2.23 42.45 84.23
CA GLY A 836 -2.09 43.83 84.65
C GLY A 836 -2.36 44.02 86.14
N GLU A 837 -3.35 43.30 86.69
CA GLU A 837 -3.65 43.32 88.12
C GLU A 837 -2.50 42.74 88.96
N SER A 838 -1.96 41.58 88.56
CA SER A 838 -0.82 40.94 89.26
C SER A 838 0.44 41.80 89.21
N LEU A 839 0.77 42.37 88.05
CA LEU A 839 1.95 43.24 87.90
C LEU A 839 1.83 44.54 88.71
N ARG A 840 0.62 45.10 88.85
CA ARG A 840 0.38 46.26 89.74
C ARG A 840 0.71 45.94 91.19
N VAL A 841 0.29 44.75 91.65
CA VAL A 841 0.59 44.28 93.01
C VAL A 841 2.09 44.11 93.20
N GLN A 842 2.78 43.45 92.27
CA GLN A 842 4.22 43.18 92.36
C GLN A 842 5.07 44.47 92.31
N GLU A 843 4.77 45.42 91.43
CA GLU A 843 5.48 46.70 91.35
C GLU A 843 5.35 47.50 92.64
N LEU A 844 4.15 47.52 93.22
CA LEU A 844 3.92 48.19 94.49
C LEU A 844 4.68 47.48 95.64
N THR A 845 4.64 46.15 95.69
CA THR A 845 5.38 45.35 96.67
C THR A 845 6.90 45.57 96.55
N LEU A 846 7.46 45.57 95.33
CA LEU A 846 8.87 45.84 95.08
C LEU A 846 9.28 47.25 95.50
N LYS A 847 8.43 48.27 95.28
CA LYS A 847 8.66 49.63 95.76
C LYS A 847 8.68 49.68 97.29
N ILE A 848 7.73 49.01 97.94
CA ILE A 848 7.68 48.91 99.41
C ILE A 848 8.93 48.21 99.95
N GLN A 849 9.34 47.09 99.34
CA GLN A 849 10.56 46.38 99.72
C GLN A 849 11.84 47.19 99.47
N ARG A 850 11.93 47.93 98.36
CA ARG A 850 13.04 48.85 98.10
C ARG A 850 13.11 49.92 99.19
N VAL A 851 11.98 50.51 99.57
CA VAL A 851 11.91 51.47 100.68
C VAL A 851 12.24 50.82 102.04
N GLN A 852 11.86 49.57 102.28
CA GLN A 852 12.30 48.83 103.48
C GLN A 852 13.82 48.67 103.53
N LEU A 853 14.45 48.31 102.40
CA LEU A 853 15.90 48.10 102.31
C LEU A 853 16.68 49.41 102.41
N GLU A 854 16.25 50.45 101.69
CA GLU A 854 16.90 51.78 101.70
C GLU A 854 16.79 52.47 103.05
N ARG A 855 15.65 52.32 103.75
CA ARG A 855 15.39 52.97 105.04
C ARG A 855 15.62 52.06 106.25
N ARG A 856 16.05 50.81 106.04
CA ARG A 856 16.12 49.74 107.06
C ARG A 856 14.85 49.67 107.94
N ALA A 857 13.69 49.85 107.32
CA ALA A 857 12.40 49.99 107.99
C ALA A 857 11.61 48.66 108.00
N ASN A 858 10.80 48.45 109.04
CA ASN A 858 9.85 47.33 109.06
C ASN A 858 8.72 47.54 108.03
N PHE A 859 7.97 46.48 107.72
CA PHE A 859 6.99 46.47 106.63
C PHE A 859 5.96 47.58 106.76
N ASN A 860 5.37 47.74 107.95
CA ASN A 860 4.35 48.75 108.20
C ASN A 860 4.87 50.18 108.01
N ALA A 861 6.12 50.46 108.42
CA ALA A 861 6.73 51.76 108.24
C ALA A 861 7.07 52.06 106.77
N ALA A 862 7.46 51.04 105.99
CA ALA A 862 7.73 51.20 104.57
C ALA A 862 6.45 51.38 103.74
N VAL A 863 5.37 50.68 104.08
CA VAL A 863 4.04 50.89 103.46
C VAL A 863 3.57 52.33 103.70
N ALA A 864 3.68 52.85 104.92
CA ALA A 864 3.31 54.23 105.25
C ALA A 864 4.18 55.27 104.52
N ALA A 865 5.48 55.00 104.35
CA ALA A 865 6.37 55.85 103.60
C ALA A 865 6.01 55.90 102.11
N VAL A 866 5.75 54.74 101.49
CA VAL A 866 5.29 54.65 100.10
C VAL A 866 3.91 55.28 99.93
N PHE A 867 3.00 55.15 100.91
CA PHE A 867 1.69 55.79 100.89
C PHE A 867 1.78 57.31 100.84
N LYS A 868 2.63 57.89 101.69
CA LYS A 868 2.84 59.34 101.76
C LYS A 868 3.52 59.89 100.51
N GLU A 869 4.44 59.14 99.92
CA GLU A 869 5.15 59.52 98.69
C GLU A 869 4.23 59.49 97.46
N ARG A 870 3.37 58.47 97.35
CA ARG A 870 2.50 58.26 96.19
C ARG A 870 1.18 59.03 96.24
N LEU A 871 0.65 59.28 97.44
CA LEU A 871 -0.63 59.94 97.64
C LEU A 871 -0.49 61.16 98.57
N PRO A 872 0.31 62.19 98.18
CA PRO A 872 0.48 63.38 98.99
C PRO A 872 -0.86 64.09 99.17
N GLY A 873 -1.36 64.13 100.41
CA GLY A 873 -2.63 64.78 100.77
C GLY A 873 -3.80 63.84 101.07
N VAL A 874 -3.64 62.52 100.92
CA VAL A 874 -4.64 61.55 101.37
C VAL A 874 -4.31 61.14 102.81
N ALA A 875 -5.27 61.27 103.75
CA ALA A 875 -5.06 60.86 105.13
C ALA A 875 -4.82 59.33 105.18
N PRO A 876 -3.70 58.85 105.75
CA PRO A 876 -3.36 57.43 105.73
C PRO A 876 -4.32 56.63 106.65
N PRO A 877 -4.92 55.53 106.16
CA PRO A 877 -5.68 54.59 106.99
C PRO A 877 -4.91 54.11 108.22
N LYS A 878 -5.60 53.66 109.28
CA LYS A 878 -4.95 53.37 110.57
C LYS A 878 -4.09 52.11 110.57
N SER A 879 -4.37 51.14 109.69
CA SER A 879 -3.58 49.92 109.55
C SER A 879 -2.72 49.94 108.28
N ALA A 880 -1.56 49.27 108.33
CA ALA A 880 -0.71 49.10 107.17
C ALA A 880 -1.42 48.31 106.05
N ASP A 881 -2.31 47.37 106.41
CA ASP A 881 -3.08 46.57 105.46
C ASP A 881 -4.12 47.41 104.69
N GLU A 882 -4.79 48.35 105.35
CA GLU A 882 -5.73 49.28 104.69
C GLU A 882 -4.99 50.29 103.80
N GLN A 883 -3.82 50.78 104.23
CA GLN A 883 -2.95 51.64 103.41
C GLN A 883 -2.50 50.89 102.14
N LEU A 884 -2.11 49.63 102.28
CA LEU A 884 -1.68 48.78 101.17
C LEU A 884 -2.83 48.54 100.17
N ALA A 885 -4.04 48.27 100.64
CA ALA A 885 -5.23 48.05 99.79
C ALA A 885 -5.58 49.27 98.91
N VAL A 886 -5.50 50.49 99.48
CA VAL A 886 -5.75 51.74 98.73
C VAL A 886 -4.65 52.01 97.69
N LEU A 887 -3.40 51.71 98.03
CA LEU A 887 -2.28 51.83 97.07
C LEU A 887 -2.44 50.85 95.90
N HIS A 888 -2.87 49.62 96.16
CA HIS A 888 -3.16 48.64 95.10
C HIS A 888 -4.23 49.14 94.12
N GLN A 889 -5.31 49.74 94.61
CA GLN A 889 -6.41 50.25 93.76
C GLN A 889 -6.02 51.44 92.89
N ARG A 890 -5.07 52.28 93.31
CA ARG A 890 -4.66 53.51 92.59
C ARG A 890 -3.38 53.40 91.77
N GLU A 891 -2.66 52.28 91.84
CA GLU A 891 -1.46 52.07 91.00
C GLU A 891 -1.81 52.10 89.50
N PRO A 892 -1.10 52.86 88.64
CA PRO A 892 -1.39 52.90 87.21
C PRO A 892 -1.17 51.53 86.55
N PHE A 893 -1.96 51.21 85.52
CA PHE A 893 -1.76 49.99 84.74
C PHE A 893 -0.37 49.99 84.11
N PRO A 894 0.51 49.01 84.41
CA PRO A 894 1.92 49.11 84.08
C PRO A 894 2.14 48.64 82.64
N GLN A 895 1.76 49.46 81.66
CA GLN A 895 1.82 49.13 80.22
C GLN A 895 3.21 48.65 79.79
N VAL A 896 4.28 49.36 80.20
CA VAL A 896 5.67 48.99 79.88
C VAL A 896 6.02 47.60 80.42
N ARG A 897 5.57 47.27 81.65
CA ARG A 897 5.81 45.96 82.25
C ARG A 897 4.98 44.85 81.62
N VAL A 898 3.76 45.16 81.17
CA VAL A 898 2.95 44.22 80.40
C VAL A 898 3.63 43.91 79.07
N THR A 899 4.15 44.92 78.36
CA THR A 899 4.92 44.70 77.12
C THR A 899 6.22 43.92 77.37
N GLU A 900 6.95 44.21 78.44
CA GLU A 900 8.11 43.41 78.87
C GLU A 900 7.71 41.97 79.19
N LEU A 901 6.60 41.76 79.92
CA LEU A 901 6.09 40.43 80.27
C LEU A 901 5.74 39.63 79.02
N LEU A 902 5.05 40.24 78.05
CA LEU A 902 4.68 39.61 76.78
C LEU A 902 5.92 39.25 75.95
N THR A 903 6.94 40.11 75.96
CA THR A 903 8.23 39.84 75.30
C THR A 903 8.95 38.66 75.97
N ARG A 904 8.96 38.62 77.31
CA ARG A 904 9.58 37.52 78.08
C ARG A 904 8.83 36.20 77.91
N ARG A 905 7.50 36.20 77.87
CA ARG A 905 6.68 35.00 77.60
C ARG A 905 6.95 34.45 76.20
N LEU A 906 6.95 35.32 75.19
CA LEU A 906 7.28 34.95 73.82
C LEU A 906 8.70 34.38 73.73
N ALA A 907 9.67 35.01 74.41
CA ALA A 907 11.04 34.52 74.49
C ALA A 907 11.13 33.17 75.22
N ALA A 908 10.37 32.94 76.29
CA ALA A 908 10.34 31.69 77.04
C ALA A 908 9.78 30.53 76.21
N VAL A 909 8.67 30.73 75.49
CA VAL A 909 8.13 29.71 74.55
C VAL A 909 9.12 29.43 73.43
N ARG A 910 9.70 30.49 72.84
CA ARG A 910 10.67 30.35 71.75
C ARG A 910 11.92 29.59 72.23
N ASP A 911 12.47 29.96 73.38
CA ASP A 911 13.65 29.31 73.96
C ASP A 911 13.38 27.85 74.34
N ALA A 912 12.20 27.56 74.89
CA ALA A 912 11.79 26.17 75.17
C ALA A 912 11.75 25.34 73.87
N LEU A 913 11.16 25.85 72.79
CA LEU A 913 11.11 25.14 71.52
C LEU A 913 12.48 25.05 70.83
N THR A 914 13.33 26.08 70.91
CA THR A 914 14.63 26.08 70.21
C THR A 914 15.72 25.35 70.99
N THR A 915 15.89 25.68 72.27
CA THR A 915 17.05 25.29 73.08
C THR A 915 16.82 23.94 73.76
N ARG A 916 15.60 23.69 74.25
CA ARG A 916 15.26 22.42 74.91
C ARG A 916 14.82 21.35 73.91
N GLU A 917 13.94 21.70 72.98
CA GLU A 917 13.34 20.74 72.03
C GLU A 917 14.08 20.68 70.67
N GLY A 918 15.05 21.55 70.42
CA GLY A 918 15.90 21.52 69.23
C GLY A 918 15.25 22.00 67.93
N ILE A 919 14.14 22.75 68.00
CA ILE A 919 13.48 23.28 66.80
C ILE A 919 14.27 24.45 66.21
N PRO A 920 14.56 24.48 64.90
CA PRO A 920 15.27 25.60 64.28
C PRO A 920 14.53 26.95 64.46
N ALA A 921 15.24 27.98 64.90
CA ALA A 921 14.66 29.31 65.16
C ALA A 921 13.98 29.93 63.91
N ALA A 922 14.45 29.60 62.70
CA ALA A 922 13.86 30.07 61.44
C ALA A 922 12.42 29.55 61.20
N ARG A 923 11.98 28.54 61.96
CA ARG A 923 10.61 27.98 61.88
C ARG A 923 9.63 28.62 62.86
N LEU A 924 10.13 29.49 63.74
CA LEU A 924 9.34 30.23 64.71
C LEU A 924 9.33 31.70 64.30
N LEU A 925 8.27 32.11 63.62
CA LEU A 925 8.10 33.45 63.09
C LEU A 925 7.48 34.37 64.15
N PRO A 926 7.79 35.67 64.13
CA PRO A 926 7.01 36.64 64.89
C PRO A 926 5.59 36.73 64.29
N GLY A 927 4.56 36.57 65.12
CA GLY A 927 3.18 36.77 64.71
C GLY A 927 2.72 38.23 64.78
N ASP A 928 1.67 38.56 64.03
CA ASP A 928 1.09 39.90 64.04
C ASP A 928 0.32 40.16 65.34
N ALA A 929 0.52 41.35 65.93
CA ALA A 929 -0.25 41.78 67.10
C ALA A 929 -1.71 42.07 66.69
N ARG A 930 -2.59 41.07 66.82
CA ARG A 930 -4.03 41.21 66.58
C ARG A 930 -4.77 41.33 67.92
N PRO A 931 -5.82 42.18 68.03
CA PRO A 931 -6.72 42.14 69.16
C PRO A 931 -7.47 40.80 69.14
N SER A 932 -7.46 40.07 70.26
CA SER A 932 -8.16 38.78 70.35
C SER A 932 -9.67 39.00 70.20
N SER A 933 -10.36 38.08 69.51
CA SER A 933 -11.81 38.15 69.30
C SER A 933 -12.62 37.98 70.58
N GLU A 934 -12.03 37.33 71.59
CA GLU A 934 -12.50 37.27 72.98
C GLU A 934 -11.32 37.54 73.91
N PRO A 935 -11.47 38.34 74.98
CA PRO A 935 -10.38 38.58 75.93
C PRO A 935 -10.03 37.28 76.67
N PRO A 936 -8.77 36.80 76.61
CA PRO A 936 -8.41 35.51 77.18
C PRO A 936 -8.46 35.54 78.72
N THR A 937 -8.85 34.41 79.31
CA THR A 937 -8.97 34.24 80.76
C THR A 937 -7.62 34.13 81.48
N ALA A 938 -6.56 33.74 80.75
CA ALA A 938 -5.18 33.65 81.21
C ALA A 938 -4.22 34.23 80.16
N GLY A 939 -3.07 34.75 80.61
CA GLY A 939 -2.07 35.28 79.69
C GLY A 939 -1.50 34.14 78.85
N GLN A 940 -1.38 34.33 77.54
CA GLN A 940 -1.12 33.21 76.64
C GLN A 940 -0.22 33.56 75.45
N VAL A 941 0.41 32.55 74.86
CA VAL A 941 1.08 32.63 73.57
C VAL A 941 0.33 31.74 72.58
N GLU A 942 -0.23 32.38 71.55
CA GLU A 942 -0.97 31.74 70.48
C GLU A 942 -0.05 31.33 69.34
N PHE A 943 -0.42 30.26 68.65
CA PHE A 943 0.30 29.72 67.50
C PHE A 943 -0.58 29.83 66.25
N GLU A 944 -0.07 30.46 65.21
CA GLU A 944 -0.68 30.45 63.86
C GLU A 944 0.19 29.61 62.93
N ILE A 945 -0.40 28.60 62.29
CA ILE A 945 0.33 27.69 61.42
C ILE A 945 0.50 28.33 60.04
N THR A 946 1.74 28.35 59.54
CA THR A 946 2.12 28.90 58.23
C THR A 946 3.03 27.91 57.49
N HIS A 947 3.17 28.07 56.17
CA HIS A 947 4.02 27.24 55.31
C HIS A 947 5.00 28.10 54.52
#